data_AF-A0A1H2ZAM0-F1
#
_entry.id   AF-A0A1H2ZAM0-F1
#
_cell.length_a   1.000
_cell.length_b   1.000
_cell.length_c   1.000
_cell.angle_alpha   90.00
_cell.angle_beta   90.00
_cell.angle_gamma   90.00
#
_symmetry.space_group_name_H-M   'P 1'
#
loop_
_entity.id
_entity.type
_entity.pdbx_description
1 polymer ?
#
loop_
_entity_poly.entity_id
_entity_poly.type
_entity_poly.pdbx_seq_one_letter_code
_entity_poly.pdbx_strand_id
1 'polypeptide(L)'
;MSDAFADPPHPASRRTGARAGAVGLAGEGPGQPRLGRLLLDRGQVAPAALAAALAAQRVSGARLGDALRARGLAPTAALARALADQRGLPVIDPGADPPDPALIAAARLDAMAGWRAMPWRADPPEAPGRVLLVTPEPDRAAPDGDLSAVAAALGLPPGAVPALAICSPEAWETAWLALPPDRRAARAARRTPEALSARRLGDRATRVGFALTFAGMGGAAALWPAPVLDTLFLAALALNAVNVGLRVAALCLRKPTPPERGRMAPATWLAAASETAATRRDAPARETPHRPARPKAAAPAPPRSDAERGPQAGDPPDPWKGRFRQADASPAPTRRASPLPPEAPQTPDPWKGRFRAPGGSVAQPPRPAAAPAPPGFAEAPAPHFDRPAPAPSPRSAAQLDALRRRLGGGALRAASVRPPGQGGAGAQPLSGPAPMRRAEPVPTPAPAPAPVPGSASPFRRPFGPALFPHPAPPSPPAPPAAILPMVTIMAPLHREPAAAPGLIAALRAIDYPPERLEALIAIEHDDHATAAAIRAADPPPWLRIIPAPPGGPRTKPRAMNHALDLARGEIVGIYDAEDRPDPGQIRRAAAIFAKAPPRLACLQARLAFHNTADGWLPRCFAIEYIQWFHLVLPAMRRMGFPIPLGGTSLFFRRRALERLGAWDAWNVTEDADLGLRLARAGYETGLVDSDTQEEAVSRPLAWIRQRSRWQKGYLHTWMTHMRRPVRLWRELGAVGFLGFQAHFVGAASAFLGQPLLWSAWFFWGFYAEGFQATGLPPGLIVALLAALHLGQLAMLAGALEGLRRAGRLDLAWWTLTLPFYWPLATLSAIKSLIEAVAAPMWWDKTEHGAGLPVTPSSSPPRRSRRSWGARRPRRVAEAAGR
;
A
#
# COMPACT_ATOMS: atom_id res chain seq x y z
N MET A 1 -22.09 7.40 7.23
CA MET A 1 -20.74 7.22 6.65
C MET A 1 -19.67 8.02 7.40
N SER A 2 -20.01 9.18 7.94
CA SER A 2 -19.10 10.18 8.55
C SER A 2 -18.15 9.68 9.65
N ASP A 3 -18.65 9.19 10.78
CA ASP A 3 -18.03 9.42 12.10
C ASP A 3 -16.71 8.68 12.39
N ALA A 4 -16.20 7.86 11.45
CA ALA A 4 -14.90 7.20 11.57
C ALA A 4 -13.81 7.84 10.70
N PHE A 5 -14.18 8.69 9.74
CA PHE A 5 -13.27 9.29 8.75
C PHE A 5 -13.54 10.80 8.68
N ALA A 6 -13.12 11.52 9.71
CA ALA A 6 -13.15 12.98 9.70
C ALA A 6 -12.30 13.52 8.53
N ASP A 7 -12.78 14.56 7.84
CA ASP A 7 -11.96 15.24 6.84
C ASP A 7 -10.72 15.86 7.52
N PRO A 8 -9.51 15.63 7.00
CA PRO A 8 -8.27 16.11 7.58
C PRO A 8 -8.16 17.64 7.42
N PRO A 9 -7.45 18.32 8.34
CA PRO A 9 -7.22 19.76 8.26
C PRO A 9 -6.35 20.11 7.04
N HIS A 10 -7.00 20.39 5.93
CA HIS A 10 -6.39 20.79 4.66
C HIS A 10 -7.22 21.87 3.96
N PRO A 11 -6.60 22.70 3.10
CA PRO A 11 -7.33 23.58 2.20
C PRO A 11 -8.22 22.76 1.23
N ALA A 12 -9.46 23.20 1.07
CA ALA A 12 -10.39 22.61 0.09
C ALA A 12 -9.85 22.78 -1.34
N SER A 13 -9.84 21.71 -2.14
CA SER A 13 -9.28 21.76 -3.51
C SER A 13 -10.27 22.39 -4.50
N ARG A 14 -10.40 23.73 -4.48
CA ARG A 14 -11.13 24.49 -5.50
C ARG A 14 -10.56 24.33 -6.93
N ARG A 15 -9.38 23.69 -7.08
CA ARG A 15 -8.68 23.45 -8.36
C ARG A 15 -9.13 22.22 -9.17
N THR A 16 -10.03 21.37 -8.68
CA THR A 16 -10.40 20.10 -9.37
C THR A 16 -11.65 20.18 -10.26
N GLY A 17 -12.05 21.36 -10.74
CA GLY A 17 -13.30 21.51 -11.51
C GLY A 17 -13.46 22.70 -12.47
N ALA A 18 -12.51 23.64 -12.53
CA ALA A 18 -12.65 24.84 -13.37
C ALA A 18 -11.41 25.09 -14.24
N ARG A 19 -11.65 25.51 -15.49
CA ARG A 19 -10.66 25.94 -16.51
C ARG A 19 -9.57 24.93 -16.87
N ALA A 20 -9.98 23.91 -17.64
CA ALA A 20 -9.08 23.23 -18.59
C ALA A 20 -8.88 24.03 -19.91
N GLY A 21 -9.58 25.15 -20.08
CA GLY A 21 -9.34 26.14 -21.13
C GLY A 21 -8.54 27.33 -20.59
N ALA A 22 -7.61 27.83 -21.40
CA ALA A 22 -6.64 28.89 -21.07
C ALA A 22 -5.67 28.55 -19.91
N VAL A 23 -4.55 27.90 -20.25
CA VAL A 23 -3.27 28.17 -19.56
C VAL A 23 -2.76 29.54 -20.03
N GLY A 24 -3.52 30.58 -19.71
CA GLY A 24 -3.16 31.97 -19.93
C GLY A 24 -2.28 32.49 -18.80
N LEU A 25 -1.55 33.58 -19.05
CA LEU A 25 -0.74 34.28 -18.05
C LEU A 25 -1.63 35.16 -17.14
N ALA A 26 -2.61 34.52 -16.49
CA ALA A 26 -3.68 35.17 -15.72
C ALA A 26 -3.93 34.43 -14.38
N GLY A 27 -3.55 34.97 -13.22
CA GLY A 27 -2.80 36.22 -13.06
C GLY A 27 -2.00 36.29 -11.77
N GLU A 28 -0.78 36.81 -11.89
CA GLU A 28 -0.17 37.66 -10.86
C GLU A 28 -0.75 39.08 -11.07
N GLY A 29 -0.90 39.88 -10.01
CA GLY A 29 -1.51 41.21 -10.14
C GLY A 29 -0.65 42.17 -10.97
N PRO A 30 -1.22 43.09 -11.76
CA PRO A 30 -0.44 44.10 -12.49
C PRO A 30 0.35 44.95 -11.49
N GLY A 31 1.67 44.78 -11.48
CA GLY A 31 2.59 45.42 -10.54
C GLY A 31 3.43 44.46 -9.67
N GLN A 32 3.05 43.18 -9.54
CA GLN A 32 3.89 42.22 -8.79
C GLN A 32 5.18 41.88 -9.55
N PRO A 33 6.36 41.94 -8.90
CA PRO A 33 7.62 41.56 -9.53
C PRO A 33 7.66 40.05 -9.76
N ARG A 34 8.04 39.63 -10.97
CA ARG A 34 8.13 38.22 -11.35
C ARG A 34 9.28 37.54 -10.61
N LEU A 35 9.02 36.41 -9.96
CA LEU A 35 10.03 35.62 -9.22
C LEU A 35 11.35 35.40 -10.00
N GLY A 36 11.26 35.05 -11.28
CA GLY A 36 12.43 34.84 -12.14
C GLY A 36 13.27 36.11 -12.40
N ARG A 37 12.65 37.30 -12.33
CA ARG A 37 13.34 38.59 -12.47
C ARG A 37 14.04 38.97 -11.15
N LEU A 38 13.37 38.81 -10.01
CA LEU A 38 13.96 39.00 -8.67
C LEU A 38 15.20 38.12 -8.40
N LEU A 39 15.26 36.94 -9.01
CA LEU A 39 16.40 36.02 -8.93
C LEU A 39 17.54 36.41 -9.88
N LEU A 40 17.23 36.96 -11.06
CA LEU A 40 18.23 37.49 -12.00
C LEU A 40 18.89 38.77 -11.45
N ASP A 41 18.09 39.73 -10.98
CA ASP A 41 18.57 41.03 -10.50
C ASP A 41 19.46 40.93 -9.26
N ARG A 42 19.42 39.78 -8.55
CA ARG A 42 20.28 39.47 -7.41
C ARG A 42 21.44 38.51 -7.75
N GLY A 43 21.63 38.15 -9.02
CA GLY A 43 22.65 37.19 -9.45
C GLY A 43 22.45 35.76 -8.92
N GLN A 44 21.26 35.43 -8.41
CA GLN A 44 20.98 34.16 -7.73
C GLN A 44 20.63 33.02 -8.70
N VAL A 45 20.37 33.35 -9.97
CA VAL A 45 20.14 32.41 -11.08
C VAL A 45 20.72 33.00 -12.36
N ALA A 46 21.49 32.24 -13.14
CA ALA A 46 22.00 32.69 -14.44
C ALA A 46 20.91 32.72 -15.53
N PRO A 47 20.97 33.61 -16.54
CA PRO A 47 19.96 33.70 -17.61
C PRO A 47 19.66 32.36 -18.31
N ALA A 48 20.69 31.57 -18.63
CA ALA A 48 20.54 30.25 -19.24
C ALA A 48 19.87 29.23 -18.30
N ALA A 49 20.18 29.28 -16.99
CA ALA A 49 19.55 28.44 -15.98
C ALA A 49 18.06 28.78 -15.80
N LEU A 50 17.72 30.07 -15.81
CA LEU A 50 16.32 30.50 -15.80
C LEU A 50 15.57 30.03 -17.06
N ALA A 51 16.19 30.17 -18.25
CA ALA A 51 15.59 29.70 -19.50
C ALA A 51 15.34 28.19 -19.49
N ALA A 52 16.27 27.38 -18.97
CA ALA A 52 16.10 25.94 -18.79
C ALA A 52 14.98 25.59 -17.80
N ALA A 53 14.86 26.31 -16.69
CA ALA A 53 13.78 26.12 -15.72
C ALA A 53 12.40 26.53 -16.28
N LEU A 54 12.33 27.60 -17.09
CA LEU A 54 11.12 28.00 -17.82
C LEU A 54 10.72 26.98 -18.90
N ALA A 55 11.69 26.38 -19.59
CA ALA A 55 11.43 25.29 -20.54
C ALA A 55 10.88 24.05 -19.82
N ALA A 56 11.46 23.66 -18.69
CA ALA A 56 10.95 22.58 -17.84
C ALA A 56 9.52 22.84 -17.34
N GLN A 57 9.26 24.06 -16.83
CA GLN A 57 7.93 24.51 -16.41
C GLN A 57 6.87 24.35 -17.53
N ARG A 58 7.21 24.62 -18.79
CA ARG A 58 6.27 24.44 -19.93
C ARG A 58 5.92 22.97 -20.18
N VAL A 59 6.83 22.04 -19.86
CA VAL A 59 6.63 20.58 -20.08
C VAL A 59 5.89 19.91 -18.92
N SER A 60 6.16 20.33 -17.68
CA SER A 60 5.60 19.70 -16.46
C SER A 60 4.48 20.49 -15.77
N GLY A 61 4.28 21.76 -16.17
CA GLY A 61 3.38 22.71 -15.52
C GLY A 61 3.81 23.10 -14.10
N ALA A 62 5.06 22.84 -13.69
CA ALA A 62 5.55 23.09 -12.35
C ALA A 62 5.67 24.58 -12.02
N ARG A 63 5.75 24.93 -10.73
CA ARG A 63 6.12 26.30 -10.31
C ARG A 63 7.59 26.54 -10.68
N LEU A 64 7.93 27.77 -11.05
CA LEU A 64 9.31 28.12 -11.44
C LEU A 64 10.32 27.80 -10.32
N GLY A 65 9.98 28.09 -9.06
CA GLY A 65 10.80 27.73 -7.91
C GLY A 65 10.99 26.22 -7.72
N ASP A 66 9.99 25.39 -8.04
CA ASP A 66 10.14 23.92 -8.01
C ASP A 66 11.06 23.44 -9.15
N ALA A 67 10.92 24.03 -10.34
CA ALA A 67 11.75 23.71 -11.51
C ALA A 67 13.23 24.08 -11.32
N LEU A 68 13.50 25.19 -10.65
CA LEU A 68 14.85 25.63 -10.24
C LEU A 68 15.42 24.74 -9.12
N ARG A 69 14.67 24.53 -8.03
CA ARG A 69 15.10 23.70 -6.88
C ARG A 69 15.47 22.29 -7.32
N ALA A 70 14.59 21.61 -8.06
CA ALA A 70 14.78 20.21 -8.45
C ALA A 70 15.92 19.96 -9.46
N ARG A 71 16.55 21.03 -9.96
CA ARG A 71 17.74 20.99 -10.84
C ARG A 71 18.98 21.59 -10.18
N GLY A 72 18.92 22.02 -8.92
CA GLY A 72 20.02 22.71 -8.24
C GLY A 72 20.37 24.09 -8.82
N LEU A 73 19.48 24.69 -9.62
CA LEU A 73 19.75 25.93 -10.36
C LEU A 73 19.58 27.22 -9.54
N ALA A 74 19.12 27.11 -8.29
CA ALA A 74 18.96 28.21 -7.35
C ALA A 74 19.03 27.68 -5.90
N PRO A 75 19.75 28.35 -4.97
CA PRO A 75 19.69 28.03 -3.55
C PRO A 75 18.27 28.19 -2.99
N THR A 76 17.79 27.28 -2.14
CA THR A 76 16.39 27.33 -1.69
C THR A 76 16.09 28.48 -0.73
N ALA A 77 17.08 28.95 0.03
CA ALA A 77 16.98 30.19 0.79
C ALA A 77 16.90 31.44 -0.11
N ALA A 78 17.50 31.41 -1.30
CA ALA A 78 17.34 32.48 -2.30
C ALA A 78 15.93 32.46 -2.92
N LEU A 79 15.42 31.27 -3.28
CA LEU A 79 14.04 31.08 -3.73
C LEU A 79 13.02 31.54 -2.67
N ALA A 80 13.25 31.23 -1.39
CA ALA A 80 12.38 31.64 -0.29
C ALA A 80 12.35 33.18 -0.12
N ARG A 81 13.52 33.83 -0.13
CA ARG A 81 13.61 35.31 -0.09
C ARG A 81 12.89 35.96 -1.28
N ALA A 82 13.19 35.52 -2.50
CA ALA A 82 12.56 36.08 -3.70
C ALA A 82 11.02 35.86 -3.75
N LEU A 83 10.52 34.76 -3.18
CA LEU A 83 9.08 34.53 -3.03
C LEU A 83 8.47 35.43 -1.94
N ALA A 84 9.21 35.73 -0.87
CA ALA A 84 8.78 36.62 0.19
C ALA A 84 8.68 38.07 -0.31
N ASP A 85 9.67 38.56 -1.05
CA ASP A 85 9.63 39.86 -1.73
C ASP A 85 8.43 39.95 -2.69
N GLN A 86 8.21 38.91 -3.52
CA GLN A 86 7.09 38.86 -4.47
C GLN A 86 5.72 38.96 -3.77
N ARG A 87 5.63 38.58 -2.49
CA ARG A 87 4.39 38.56 -1.71
C ARG A 87 4.31 39.61 -0.59
N GLY A 88 5.35 40.43 -0.40
CA GLY A 88 5.43 41.38 0.71
C GLY A 88 5.41 40.72 2.10
N LEU A 89 5.94 39.51 2.22
CA LEU A 89 5.93 38.73 3.47
C LEU A 89 7.31 38.75 4.15
N PRO A 90 7.36 38.68 5.50
CA PRO A 90 8.63 38.52 6.21
C PRO A 90 9.25 37.15 5.96
N VAL A 91 10.57 37.07 5.99
CA VAL A 91 11.33 35.82 5.96
C VAL A 91 11.73 35.45 7.39
N ILE A 92 11.53 34.18 7.75
CA ILE A 92 12.07 33.61 8.98
C ILE A 92 12.98 32.44 8.60
N ASP A 93 14.12 32.33 9.26
CA ASP A 93 14.99 31.14 9.21
C ASP A 93 14.82 30.34 10.52
N PRO A 94 14.06 29.23 10.49
CA PRO A 94 13.94 28.30 11.61
C PRO A 94 15.23 27.76 12.23
N GLY A 95 16.38 27.87 11.55
CA GLY A 95 17.68 27.50 12.11
C GLY A 95 18.29 28.56 13.03
N ALA A 96 17.84 29.82 12.93
CA ALA A 96 18.38 30.96 13.68
C ALA A 96 17.36 31.57 14.66
N ASP A 97 16.07 31.54 14.33
CA ASP A 97 14.96 32.07 15.14
C ASP A 97 14.04 30.90 15.53
N PRO A 98 14.23 30.24 16.69
CA PRO A 98 13.50 29.04 17.07
C PRO A 98 12.03 29.33 17.43
N PRO A 99 11.11 28.35 17.29
CA PRO A 99 9.70 28.58 17.53
C PRO A 99 9.36 28.60 19.02
N ASP A 100 8.37 29.42 19.38
CA ASP A 100 7.74 29.46 20.70
C ASP A 100 7.25 28.07 21.14
N PRO A 101 7.83 27.48 22.20
CA PRO A 101 7.46 26.15 22.68
C PRO A 101 6.00 26.03 23.14
N ALA A 102 5.38 27.10 23.62
CA ALA A 102 3.99 27.11 24.08
C ALA A 102 3.01 27.10 22.89
N LEU A 103 3.26 27.92 21.86
CA LEU A 103 2.50 27.86 20.61
C LEU A 103 2.63 26.48 19.95
N ILE A 104 3.84 25.92 19.88
CA ILE A 104 4.08 24.57 19.35
C ILE A 104 3.40 23.48 20.19
N ALA A 105 3.40 23.60 21.53
CA ALA A 105 2.75 22.63 22.42
C ALA A 105 1.22 22.62 22.24
N ALA A 106 0.59 23.79 22.15
CA ALA A 106 -0.84 23.93 21.88
C ALA A 106 -1.21 23.45 20.46
N ALA A 107 -0.33 23.68 19.48
CA ALA A 107 -0.62 23.43 18.07
C ALA A 107 -0.88 21.95 17.72
N ARG A 108 -1.84 21.77 16.80
CA ARG A 108 -2.22 20.47 16.21
C ARG A 108 -1.25 20.03 15.10
N LEU A 109 -0.46 19.00 15.37
CA LEU A 109 0.48 18.41 14.40
C LEU A 109 -0.19 17.93 13.10
N ASP A 110 -1.47 17.52 13.12
CA ASP A 110 -2.22 17.20 11.91
C ASP A 110 -2.47 18.43 11.03
N ALA A 111 -2.84 19.56 11.61
CA ALA A 111 -3.01 20.81 10.88
C ALA A 111 -1.68 21.38 10.39
N MET A 112 -0.63 21.32 11.22
CA MET A 112 0.71 21.78 10.83
C MET A 112 1.22 21.05 9.58
N ALA A 113 1.09 19.72 9.52
CA ALA A 113 1.44 18.93 8.35
C ALA A 113 0.49 19.12 7.15
N GLY A 114 -0.82 19.26 7.41
CA GLY A 114 -1.83 19.39 6.36
C GLY A 114 -1.74 20.72 5.59
N TRP A 115 -1.73 21.84 6.32
CA TRP A 115 -1.62 23.20 5.80
C TRP A 115 -0.18 23.61 5.47
N ARG A 116 0.82 22.92 6.02
CA ARG A 116 2.26 23.27 5.97
C ARG A 116 2.56 24.66 6.52
N ALA A 117 1.94 24.97 7.67
CA ALA A 117 2.17 26.17 8.45
C ALA A 117 2.46 25.78 9.91
N MET A 118 3.43 26.42 10.55
CA MET A 118 3.69 26.25 11.98
C MET A 118 3.52 27.60 12.69
N PRO A 119 2.80 27.66 13.84
CA PRO A 119 2.80 28.87 14.65
C PRO A 119 4.17 29.03 15.29
N TRP A 120 4.75 30.22 15.13
CA TRP A 120 6.18 30.44 15.35
C TRP A 120 6.46 31.39 16.51
N ARG A 121 5.79 32.54 16.55
CA ARG A 121 5.94 33.56 17.58
C ARG A 121 4.69 34.44 17.63
N ALA A 122 4.36 34.96 18.80
CA ALA A 122 3.44 36.10 18.94
C ALA A 122 4.24 37.42 18.95
N ASP A 123 3.77 38.44 18.24
CA ASP A 123 4.27 39.81 18.34
C ASP A 123 4.08 40.37 19.78
N PRO A 124 4.85 41.40 20.18
CA PRO A 124 4.90 41.89 21.57
C PRO A 124 3.54 42.29 22.18
N PRO A 125 3.42 42.28 23.53
CA PRO A 125 2.14 42.28 24.27
C PRO A 125 1.31 43.58 24.20
N GLU A 126 1.75 44.58 23.43
CA GLU A 126 1.08 45.88 23.28
C GLU A 126 -0.07 45.87 22.26
N ALA A 127 -0.27 44.76 21.55
CA ALA A 127 -1.36 44.55 20.60
C ALA A 127 -2.08 43.21 20.84
N PRO A 128 -3.37 43.05 20.46
CA PRO A 128 -4.04 41.76 20.49
C PRO A 128 -3.29 40.74 19.64
N GLY A 129 -2.73 39.72 20.30
CA GLY A 129 -1.56 38.97 19.83
C GLY A 129 -1.61 38.50 18.37
N ARG A 130 -0.78 39.12 17.53
CA ARG A 130 -0.52 38.70 16.15
C ARG A 130 0.40 37.49 16.16
N VAL A 131 -0.04 36.37 15.57
CA VAL A 131 0.70 35.10 15.57
C VAL A 131 1.28 34.83 14.18
N LEU A 132 2.60 34.76 14.11
CA LEU A 132 3.33 34.45 12.89
C LEU A 132 3.25 32.96 12.57
N LEU A 133 2.82 32.64 11.34
CA LEU A 133 2.68 31.30 10.79
C LEU A 133 3.74 31.07 9.71
N VAL A 134 4.77 30.28 10.04
CA VAL A 134 5.91 29.99 9.14
C VAL A 134 5.56 28.88 8.15
N THR A 135 5.73 29.16 6.86
CA THR A 135 5.39 28.25 5.75
C THR A 135 6.34 28.36 4.55
N PRO A 136 6.63 27.25 3.84
CA PRO A 136 7.28 27.27 2.52
C PRO A 136 6.27 27.30 1.36
N GLU A 137 4.96 27.18 1.65
CA GLU A 137 3.88 27.01 0.68
C GLU A 137 2.72 28.00 0.99
N PRO A 138 2.92 29.34 0.83
CA PRO A 138 1.93 30.34 1.25
C PRO A 138 0.55 30.17 0.60
N ASP A 139 0.47 29.80 -0.69
CA ASP A 139 -0.83 29.52 -1.37
C ASP A 139 -1.53 28.25 -0.88
N ARG A 140 -0.89 27.46 0.02
CA ARG A 140 -1.48 26.29 0.68
C ARG A 140 -1.93 26.63 2.09
N ALA A 141 -1.16 27.47 2.80
CA ALA A 141 -1.53 28.01 4.10
C ALA A 141 -2.72 28.98 4.01
N ALA A 142 -2.77 29.82 2.97
CA ALA A 142 -3.83 30.79 2.69
C ALA A 142 -4.22 30.80 1.19
N PRO A 143 -5.04 29.83 0.71
CA PRO A 143 -5.35 29.69 -0.72
C PRO A 143 -6.03 30.91 -1.36
N ASP A 144 -6.92 31.55 -0.59
CA ASP A 144 -7.69 32.73 -1.00
C ASP A 144 -7.28 33.96 -0.16
N GLY A 145 -6.07 33.97 0.42
CA GLY A 145 -5.59 34.99 1.37
C GLY A 145 -6.14 34.85 2.80
N ASP A 146 -7.29 34.22 2.98
CA ASP A 146 -7.87 33.91 4.30
C ASP A 146 -7.00 32.95 5.12
N LEU A 147 -6.76 33.32 6.38
CA LEU A 147 -6.01 32.56 7.38
C LEU A 147 -6.89 31.96 8.49
N SER A 148 -8.19 32.27 8.51
CA SER A 148 -9.13 31.80 9.54
C SER A 148 -9.15 30.27 9.64
N ALA A 149 -9.19 29.58 8.49
CA ALA A 149 -9.25 28.13 8.40
C ALA A 149 -7.98 27.44 8.92
N VAL A 150 -6.79 27.99 8.65
CA VAL A 150 -5.53 27.45 9.17
C VAL A 150 -5.35 27.76 10.66
N ALA A 151 -5.74 28.96 11.11
CA ALA A 151 -5.72 29.33 12.53
C ALA A 151 -6.64 28.42 13.38
N ALA A 152 -7.88 28.22 12.94
CA ALA A 152 -8.83 27.32 13.59
C ALA A 152 -8.38 25.85 13.56
N ALA A 153 -7.78 25.40 12.44
CA ALA A 153 -7.25 24.04 12.33
C ALA A 153 -6.03 23.80 13.23
N LEU A 154 -5.12 24.78 13.35
CA LEU A 154 -3.96 24.73 14.24
C LEU A 154 -4.38 24.74 15.73
N GLY A 155 -5.50 25.37 16.05
CA GLY A 155 -6.00 25.55 17.42
C GLY A 155 -5.48 26.82 18.09
N LEU A 156 -5.32 27.92 17.32
CA LEU A 156 -4.88 29.20 17.87
C LEU A 156 -5.92 29.80 18.85
N PRO A 157 -5.50 30.64 19.83
CA PRO A 157 -6.43 31.28 20.75
C PRO A 157 -7.49 32.15 20.03
N PRO A 158 -8.74 32.22 20.55
CA PRO A 158 -9.73 33.17 20.06
C PRO A 158 -9.20 34.61 20.16
N GLY A 159 -9.28 35.37 19.06
CA GLY A 159 -8.76 36.73 18.99
C GLY A 159 -7.29 36.84 18.56
N ALA A 160 -6.56 35.73 18.41
CA ALA A 160 -5.22 35.76 17.80
C ALA A 160 -5.31 36.17 16.33
N VAL A 161 -4.43 37.09 15.88
CA VAL A 161 -4.41 37.59 14.49
C VAL A 161 -3.32 36.83 13.70
N PRO A 162 -3.66 35.81 12.88
CA PRO A 162 -2.66 35.06 12.13
C PRO A 162 -2.04 35.92 11.01
N ALA A 163 -0.73 35.81 10.80
CA ALA A 163 -0.02 36.40 9.66
C ALA A 163 1.05 35.44 9.13
N LEU A 164 1.30 35.42 7.82
CA LEU A 164 2.29 34.51 7.23
C LEU A 164 3.73 35.03 7.34
N ALA A 165 4.67 34.10 7.47
CA ALA A 165 6.10 34.30 7.23
C ALA A 165 6.63 33.17 6.33
N ILE A 166 7.58 33.49 5.45
CA ILE A 166 8.16 32.51 4.51
C ILE A 166 9.48 31.94 5.04
N CYS A 167 9.65 30.63 4.88
CA CYS A 167 10.93 29.93 5.07
C CYS A 167 11.25 29.05 3.86
N SER A 168 12.45 28.47 3.78
CA SER A 168 12.75 27.45 2.77
C SER A 168 12.05 26.11 3.11
N PRO A 169 11.71 25.27 2.12
CA PRO A 169 11.12 23.95 2.37
C PRO A 169 11.99 23.07 3.28
N GLU A 170 13.31 23.23 3.20
CA GLU A 170 14.31 22.49 3.96
C GLU A 170 14.41 23.01 5.40
N ALA A 171 14.33 24.33 5.64
CA ALA A 171 14.29 24.87 6.99
C ALA A 171 12.97 24.51 7.71
N TRP A 172 11.84 24.46 6.98
CA TRP A 172 10.57 23.94 7.53
C TRP A 172 10.66 22.45 7.90
N GLU A 173 11.37 21.65 7.10
CA GLU A 173 11.64 20.24 7.42
C GLU A 173 12.54 20.09 8.65
N THR A 174 13.62 20.86 8.74
CA THR A 174 14.49 20.91 9.93
C THR A 174 13.69 21.27 11.18
N ALA A 175 12.84 22.30 11.10
CA ALA A 175 11.90 22.66 12.18
C ALA A 175 10.98 21.50 12.56
N TRP A 176 10.38 20.83 11.58
CA TRP A 176 9.46 19.71 11.79
C TRP A 176 10.18 18.51 12.45
N LEU A 177 11.42 18.23 12.04
CA LEU A 177 12.26 17.17 12.60
C LEU A 177 12.86 17.54 13.96
N ALA A 178 12.90 18.82 14.33
CA ALA A 178 13.26 19.30 15.67
C ALA A 178 12.09 19.26 16.67
N LEU A 179 10.82 19.17 16.22
CA LEU A 179 9.66 19.08 17.12
C LEU A 179 9.78 17.88 18.08
N PRO A 180 9.23 17.97 19.32
CA PRO A 180 9.35 16.93 20.34
C PRO A 180 9.08 15.51 19.81
N PRO A 181 10.04 14.57 19.94
CA PRO A 181 10.00 13.28 19.24
C PRO A 181 8.79 12.45 19.66
N ASP A 182 8.37 12.50 20.93
CA ASP A 182 7.23 11.73 21.45
C ASP A 182 5.90 12.15 20.83
N ARG A 183 5.68 13.45 20.58
CA ARG A 183 4.46 13.92 19.89
C ARG A 183 4.43 13.42 18.45
N ARG A 184 5.57 13.43 17.75
CA ARG A 184 5.69 12.89 16.38
C ARG A 184 5.57 11.37 16.34
N ALA A 185 6.18 10.66 17.28
CA ALA A 185 6.11 9.21 17.43
C ALA A 185 4.68 8.75 17.76
N ALA A 186 4.03 9.38 18.73
CA ALA A 186 2.65 9.10 19.11
C ALA A 186 1.69 9.37 17.94
N ARG A 187 1.87 10.49 17.22
CA ARG A 187 1.15 10.77 15.97
C ARG A 187 1.32 9.66 14.95
N ALA A 188 2.57 9.32 14.57
CA ALA A 188 2.86 8.30 13.58
C ALA A 188 2.32 6.91 13.97
N ALA A 189 2.31 6.59 15.27
CA ALA A 189 1.75 5.35 15.81
C ALA A 189 0.21 5.37 15.98
N ARG A 190 -0.48 6.52 15.84
CA ARG A 190 -1.92 6.69 16.14
C ARG A 190 -2.73 7.36 15.03
N ARG A 191 -2.20 7.48 13.80
CA ARG A 191 -2.94 8.08 12.65
C ARG A 191 -4.25 7.37 12.33
N THR A 192 -4.28 6.03 12.40
CA THR A 192 -5.48 5.24 12.09
C THR A 192 -6.46 5.23 13.27
N PRO A 193 -7.75 5.56 13.06
CA PRO A 193 -8.78 5.57 14.11
C PRO A 193 -8.82 4.25 14.89
N GLU A 194 -8.94 4.33 16.23
CA GLU A 194 -8.85 3.16 17.11
C GLU A 194 -9.86 2.04 16.75
N ALA A 195 -11.10 2.42 16.40
CA ALA A 195 -12.15 1.49 16.00
C ALA A 195 -11.84 0.70 14.70
N LEU A 196 -10.79 1.09 13.98
CA LEU A 196 -10.31 0.50 12.73
C LEU A 196 -8.84 0.06 12.81
N SER A 197 -8.26 -0.03 14.02
CA SER A 197 -6.84 -0.32 14.23
C SER A 197 -6.60 -1.60 15.03
N ALA A 198 -5.57 -2.34 14.65
CA ALA A 198 -5.09 -3.56 15.27
C ALA A 198 -4.43 -3.34 16.65
N ARG A 199 -4.20 -2.09 17.09
CA ARG A 199 -3.48 -1.76 18.34
C ARG A 199 -3.94 -2.51 19.60
N ARG A 200 -5.25 -2.79 19.73
CA ARG A 200 -5.82 -3.54 20.86
C ARG A 200 -5.67 -5.08 20.78
N LEU A 201 -5.15 -5.62 19.67
CA LEU A 201 -4.88 -7.07 19.57
C LEU A 201 -3.71 -7.51 20.46
N GLY A 202 -2.86 -6.58 20.90
CA GLY A 202 -1.84 -6.83 21.92
C GLY A 202 -2.40 -6.91 23.36
N ASP A 203 -3.63 -6.44 23.61
CA ASP A 203 -4.20 -6.29 24.94
C ASP A 203 -4.30 -7.63 25.66
N ARG A 204 -3.95 -7.68 26.96
CA ARG A 204 -3.99 -8.91 27.77
C ARG A 204 -5.37 -9.58 27.74
N ALA A 205 -6.46 -8.79 27.78
CA ALA A 205 -7.83 -9.31 27.71
C ALA A 205 -8.11 -10.02 26.38
N THR A 206 -7.72 -9.42 25.25
CA THR A 206 -7.86 -10.02 23.91
C THR A 206 -7.03 -11.29 23.76
N ARG A 207 -5.79 -11.30 24.26
CA ARG A 207 -4.91 -12.49 24.24
C ARG A 207 -5.42 -13.63 25.11
N VAL A 208 -5.97 -13.32 26.30
CA VAL A 208 -6.64 -14.31 27.17
C VAL A 208 -7.90 -14.84 26.49
N GLY A 209 -8.69 -13.98 25.84
CA GLY A 209 -9.85 -14.38 25.03
C GLY A 209 -9.48 -15.44 23.98
N PHE A 210 -8.44 -15.19 23.17
CA PHE A 210 -7.98 -16.19 22.21
C PHE A 210 -7.46 -17.47 22.86
N ALA A 211 -6.68 -17.38 23.95
CA ALA A 211 -6.20 -18.55 24.66
C ALA A 211 -7.35 -19.43 25.16
N LEU A 212 -8.43 -18.83 25.68
CA LEU A 212 -9.65 -19.52 26.09
C LEU A 212 -10.42 -20.10 24.90
N THR A 213 -10.52 -19.39 23.77
CA THR A 213 -11.16 -19.92 22.55
C THR A 213 -10.41 -21.14 22.01
N PHE A 214 -9.07 -21.07 21.87
CA PHE A 214 -8.28 -22.20 21.40
C PHE A 214 -8.25 -23.37 22.40
N ALA A 215 -8.21 -23.10 23.71
CA ALA A 215 -8.34 -24.13 24.73
C ALA A 215 -9.73 -24.79 24.72
N GLY A 216 -10.80 -24.03 24.51
CA GLY A 216 -12.16 -24.55 24.35
C GLY A 216 -12.32 -25.41 23.09
N MET A 217 -11.75 -24.98 21.96
CA MET A 217 -11.71 -25.78 20.72
C MET A 217 -10.90 -27.07 20.91
N GLY A 218 -9.76 -27.01 21.59
CA GLY A 218 -8.95 -28.19 21.92
C GLY A 218 -9.65 -29.15 22.88
N GLY A 219 -10.34 -28.63 23.90
CA GLY A 219 -11.16 -29.42 24.81
C GLY A 219 -12.35 -30.08 24.11
N ALA A 220 -13.04 -29.37 23.22
CA ALA A 220 -14.09 -29.94 22.39
C ALA A 220 -13.56 -31.05 21.47
N ALA A 221 -12.39 -30.86 20.85
CA ALA A 221 -11.74 -31.87 20.02
C ALA A 221 -11.29 -33.12 20.81
N ALA A 222 -10.94 -32.97 22.09
CA ALA A 222 -10.59 -34.08 22.97
C ALA A 222 -11.81 -34.85 23.50
N LEU A 223 -12.92 -34.15 23.76
CA LEU A 223 -14.16 -34.74 24.30
C LEU A 223 -15.09 -35.32 23.21
N TRP A 224 -15.13 -34.70 22.03
CA TRP A 224 -16.00 -35.09 20.90
C TRP A 224 -15.21 -35.13 19.58
N PRO A 225 -14.18 -35.99 19.47
CA PRO A 225 -13.27 -35.98 18.32
C PRO A 225 -13.95 -36.17 16.97
N ALA A 226 -14.89 -37.12 16.84
CA ALA A 226 -15.60 -37.36 15.57
C ALA A 226 -16.49 -36.16 15.14
N PRO A 227 -17.47 -35.68 15.95
CA PRO A 227 -18.27 -34.50 15.58
C PRO A 227 -17.44 -33.25 15.29
N VAL A 228 -16.29 -33.07 15.97
CA VAL A 228 -15.38 -31.95 15.70
C VAL A 228 -14.63 -32.15 14.38
N LEU A 229 -14.15 -33.35 14.06
CA LEU A 229 -13.52 -33.66 12.78
C LEU A 229 -14.52 -33.50 11.61
N ASP A 230 -15.76 -33.97 11.76
CA ASP A 230 -16.82 -33.82 10.76
C ASP A 230 -17.15 -32.34 10.53
N THR A 231 -17.31 -31.57 11.61
CA THR A 231 -17.53 -30.12 11.54
C THR A 231 -16.37 -29.40 10.87
N LEU A 232 -15.12 -29.76 11.19
CA LEU A 232 -13.93 -29.19 10.58
C LEU A 232 -13.79 -29.57 9.10
N PHE A 233 -14.13 -30.80 8.70
CA PHE A 233 -14.12 -31.23 7.30
C PHE A 233 -15.19 -30.48 6.49
N LEU A 234 -16.44 -30.42 6.97
CA LEU A 234 -17.53 -29.71 6.32
C LEU A 234 -17.23 -28.21 6.20
N ALA A 235 -16.65 -27.60 7.25
CA ALA A 235 -16.19 -26.21 7.20
C ALA A 235 -15.06 -26.02 6.18
N ALA A 236 -14.02 -26.86 6.20
CA ALA A 236 -12.90 -26.80 5.26
C ALA A 236 -13.36 -26.93 3.80
N LEU A 237 -14.35 -27.80 3.54
CA LEU A 237 -14.93 -27.99 2.22
C LEU A 237 -15.81 -26.82 1.78
N ALA A 238 -16.64 -26.24 2.67
CA ALA A 238 -17.39 -25.03 2.36
C ALA A 238 -16.47 -23.84 2.04
N LEU A 239 -15.38 -23.69 2.79
CA LEU A 239 -14.34 -22.69 2.55
C LEU A 239 -13.58 -22.96 1.22
N ASN A 240 -13.33 -24.23 0.90
CA ASN A 240 -12.78 -24.63 -0.40
C ASN A 240 -13.72 -24.23 -1.55
N ALA A 241 -15.01 -24.57 -1.45
CA ALA A 241 -16.02 -24.24 -2.46
C ALA A 241 -16.12 -22.72 -2.73
N VAL A 242 -15.96 -21.86 -1.71
CA VAL A 242 -15.89 -20.40 -1.87
C VAL A 242 -14.65 -19.95 -2.64
N ASN A 243 -13.47 -20.49 -2.32
CA ASN A 243 -12.20 -20.21 -3.03
C ASN A 243 -12.25 -20.71 -4.49
N VAL A 244 -12.88 -21.87 -4.72
CA VAL A 244 -13.12 -22.44 -6.04
C VAL A 244 -14.09 -21.57 -6.85
N GLY A 245 -15.23 -21.17 -6.27
CA GLY A 245 -16.20 -20.28 -6.91
C GLY A 245 -15.58 -18.94 -7.34
N LEU A 246 -14.71 -18.36 -6.50
CA LEU A 246 -13.91 -17.17 -6.83
C LEU A 246 -13.00 -17.41 -8.04
N ARG A 247 -12.31 -18.55 -8.12
CA ARG A 247 -11.42 -18.91 -9.24
C ARG A 247 -12.20 -19.21 -10.53
N VAL A 248 -13.32 -19.93 -10.44
CA VAL A 248 -14.22 -20.21 -11.58
C VAL A 248 -14.83 -18.91 -12.11
N ALA A 249 -15.31 -18.01 -11.25
CA ALA A 249 -15.77 -16.68 -11.65
C ALA A 249 -14.68 -15.89 -12.38
N ALA A 250 -13.43 -15.90 -11.88
CA ALA A 250 -12.29 -15.26 -12.55
C ALA A 250 -11.98 -15.86 -13.93
N LEU A 251 -12.10 -17.19 -14.09
CA LEU A 251 -11.96 -17.90 -15.37
C LEU A 251 -13.10 -17.61 -16.36
N CYS A 252 -14.31 -17.34 -15.87
CA CYS A 252 -15.48 -16.98 -16.69
C CYS A 252 -15.48 -15.50 -17.11
N LEU A 253 -14.90 -14.60 -16.31
CA LEU A 253 -14.74 -13.17 -16.60
C LEU A 253 -13.65 -12.90 -17.67
N ARG A 254 -13.71 -13.59 -18.82
CA ARG A 254 -12.64 -13.65 -19.84
C ARG A 254 -12.35 -12.35 -20.60
N LYS A 255 -13.32 -11.43 -20.73
CA LYS A 255 -13.13 -10.22 -21.55
C LYS A 255 -12.02 -9.33 -20.96
N PRO A 256 -11.10 -8.77 -21.77
CA PRO A 256 -10.20 -7.72 -21.31
C PRO A 256 -11.01 -6.49 -20.88
N THR A 257 -10.50 -5.71 -19.92
CA THR A 257 -11.28 -4.65 -19.27
C THR A 257 -11.60 -3.51 -20.24
N PRO A 258 -12.86 -3.26 -20.60
CA PRO A 258 -13.24 -2.02 -21.27
C PRO A 258 -13.05 -0.85 -20.29
N PRO A 259 -12.73 0.37 -20.76
CA PRO A 259 -12.83 1.58 -19.95
C PRO A 259 -14.32 1.95 -19.76
N GLU A 260 -15.02 1.15 -18.96
CA GLU A 260 -16.48 1.21 -18.85
C GLU A 260 -16.94 2.40 -18.01
N ARG A 261 -18.01 3.06 -18.44
CA ARG A 261 -18.58 4.25 -17.80
C ARG A 261 -19.13 3.88 -16.42
N GLY A 262 -18.96 4.78 -15.45
CA GLY A 262 -19.27 4.50 -14.05
C GLY A 262 -20.73 4.11 -13.85
N ARG A 263 -20.98 2.87 -13.40
CA ARG A 263 -22.28 2.48 -12.85
C ARG A 263 -22.54 3.34 -11.61
N MET A 264 -23.62 4.11 -11.65
CA MET A 264 -24.16 4.78 -10.47
C MET A 264 -24.99 3.76 -9.69
N ALA A 265 -24.69 3.59 -8.40
CA ALA A 265 -25.77 3.38 -7.45
C ALA A 265 -26.52 4.72 -7.33
N PRO A 266 -27.85 4.73 -7.17
CA PRO A 266 -28.63 5.97 -7.16
C PRO A 266 -28.23 6.84 -5.96
N ALA A 267 -27.58 7.97 -6.25
CA ALA A 267 -27.08 8.92 -5.26
C ALA A 267 -28.16 9.93 -4.84
N THR A 268 -29.28 9.43 -4.30
CA THR A 268 -30.14 10.26 -3.45
C THR A 268 -29.44 10.52 -2.10
N TRP A 269 -29.84 11.59 -1.39
CA TRP A 269 -29.30 12.00 -0.07
C TRP A 269 -27.93 12.71 -0.03
N LEU A 270 -27.60 13.53 -1.04
CA LEU A 270 -26.44 14.44 -0.97
C LEU A 270 -26.72 15.92 -1.36
N ALA A 271 -27.99 16.33 -1.30
CA ALA A 271 -28.45 17.69 -1.65
C ALA A 271 -29.29 18.39 -0.55
N ALA A 272 -29.34 17.84 0.67
CA ALA A 272 -30.23 18.29 1.76
C ALA A 272 -29.50 18.61 3.08
N ALA A 273 -28.21 18.95 3.01
CA ALA A 273 -27.34 19.10 4.19
C ALA A 273 -26.39 20.32 4.12
N SER A 274 -26.74 21.34 3.33
CA SER A 274 -25.87 22.50 3.08
C SER A 274 -26.58 23.87 3.16
N GLU A 275 -27.82 23.92 3.65
CA GLU A 275 -28.68 25.12 3.53
C GLU A 275 -29.37 25.56 4.84
N THR A 276 -28.96 24.99 5.99
CA THR A 276 -29.58 25.23 7.31
C THR A 276 -28.57 25.62 8.40
N ALA A 277 -27.57 26.43 8.04
CA ALA A 277 -26.53 26.91 8.96
C ALA A 277 -26.26 28.43 8.91
N ALA A 278 -27.03 29.21 8.14
CA ALA A 278 -26.66 30.59 7.77
C ALA A 278 -27.77 31.66 7.85
N THR A 279 -28.81 31.49 8.68
CA THR A 279 -29.76 32.58 9.04
C THR A 279 -30.43 32.33 10.40
N ARG A 280 -29.88 32.90 11.49
CA ARG A 280 -30.63 33.23 12.74
C ARG A 280 -29.77 33.99 13.76
N ARG A 281 -29.76 35.32 13.62
CA ARG A 281 -29.67 36.29 14.71
C ARG A 281 -30.64 37.45 14.43
N ASP A 282 -30.90 38.25 15.46
CA ASP A 282 -31.55 39.56 15.42
C ASP A 282 -33.09 39.62 15.19
N ALA A 283 -33.82 39.30 16.28
CA ALA A 283 -34.98 40.03 16.85
C ALA A 283 -36.29 40.27 16.03
N PRO A 284 -37.40 40.73 16.67
CA PRO A 284 -37.98 40.37 17.97
C PRO A 284 -39.41 39.78 17.83
N ALA A 285 -40.22 39.73 18.90
CA ALA A 285 -41.48 38.98 18.98
C ALA A 285 -42.77 39.78 18.67
N ARG A 286 -43.84 39.07 18.24
CA ARG A 286 -45.25 39.36 18.60
C ARG A 286 -46.23 38.19 18.33
N GLU A 287 -47.16 38.04 19.27
CA GLU A 287 -48.55 37.53 19.26
C GLU A 287 -49.07 36.42 18.30
N THR A 288 -49.76 35.45 18.91
CA THR A 288 -50.71 34.46 18.32
C THR A 288 -52.09 35.10 18.06
N PRO A 289 -52.96 34.56 17.16
CA PRO A 289 -53.97 33.56 17.62
C PRO A 289 -54.55 32.54 16.59
N HIS A 290 -55.40 31.65 17.13
CA HIS A 290 -56.48 30.84 16.51
C HIS A 290 -56.25 29.43 15.90
N ARG A 291 -57.32 28.62 16.01
CA ARG A 291 -57.44 27.17 15.75
C ARG A 291 -58.92 26.77 15.55
N PRO A 292 -59.26 26.03 14.49
CA PRO A 292 -60.18 24.87 14.54
C PRO A 292 -59.71 23.69 13.64
N ALA A 293 -60.26 22.47 13.59
CA ALA A 293 -61.06 21.69 14.56
C ALA A 293 -60.88 20.15 14.33
N ARG A 294 -61.87 19.44 13.76
CA ARG A 294 -61.91 17.97 13.41
C ARG A 294 -63.07 17.70 12.42
N PRO A 295 -63.21 16.53 11.71
CA PRO A 295 -63.52 15.21 12.31
C PRO A 295 -62.97 13.95 11.57
N LYS A 296 -63.60 12.77 11.74
CA LYS A 296 -63.16 11.39 11.35
C LYS A 296 -64.15 10.66 10.39
N ALA A 297 -63.64 9.67 9.64
CA ALA A 297 -64.33 8.51 9.03
C ALA A 297 -63.24 7.43 8.67
N ALA A 298 -63.45 6.14 8.36
CA ALA A 298 -64.51 5.12 8.65
C ALA A 298 -63.91 3.70 8.33
N ALA A 299 -64.70 2.61 8.34
CA ALA A 299 -64.31 1.24 7.93
C ALA A 299 -65.49 0.45 7.30
N PRO A 300 -65.26 -0.69 6.59
CA PRO A 300 -65.92 -1.96 6.99
C PRO A 300 -65.13 -3.28 6.69
N ALA A 301 -65.72 -4.43 7.07
CA ALA A 301 -65.34 -5.85 6.86
C ALA A 301 -66.65 -6.73 6.94
N PRO A 302 -66.73 -8.10 7.03
CA PRO A 302 -65.74 -9.19 7.17
C PRO A 302 -65.60 -10.08 5.89
N PRO A 303 -66.04 -11.37 5.70
CA PRO A 303 -66.84 -12.35 6.49
C PRO A 303 -66.00 -13.53 7.10
N ARG A 304 -66.49 -14.80 7.11
CA ARG A 304 -65.89 -16.00 7.76
C ARG A 304 -66.36 -17.37 7.17
N SER A 305 -65.57 -18.42 7.45
CA SER A 305 -65.96 -19.80 7.85
C SER A 305 -64.70 -20.45 8.52
N ASP A 306 -64.71 -21.07 9.72
CA ASP A 306 -65.44 -22.22 10.29
C ASP A 306 -64.94 -23.58 9.73
N ALA A 307 -64.47 -24.57 10.52
CA ALA A 307 -64.26 -24.68 11.99
C ALA A 307 -62.95 -25.48 12.34
N GLU A 308 -62.74 -26.45 13.27
CA GLU A 308 -63.53 -27.44 14.06
C GLU A 308 -62.79 -27.93 15.37
N ARG A 309 -63.19 -29.08 15.97
CA ARG A 309 -62.77 -29.72 17.26
C ARG A 309 -61.43 -30.54 17.16
N GLY A 310 -60.71 -31.02 18.19
CA GLY A 310 -60.91 -31.22 19.65
C GLY A 310 -59.60 -31.61 20.43
N PRO A 311 -59.61 -32.22 21.66
CA PRO A 311 -59.13 -31.51 22.87
C PRO A 311 -58.11 -32.19 23.86
N GLN A 312 -57.52 -31.36 24.77
CA GLN A 312 -56.95 -31.66 26.13
C GLN A 312 -55.67 -32.55 26.26
N ALA A 313 -54.77 -32.42 27.27
CA ALA A 313 -54.70 -31.68 28.56
C ALA A 313 -53.23 -31.34 29.01
N GLY A 314 -53.03 -30.44 29.99
CA GLY A 314 -51.76 -30.27 30.74
C GLY A 314 -51.41 -28.83 31.21
N ASP A 315 -51.27 -28.62 32.52
CA ASP A 315 -51.05 -27.33 33.26
C ASP A 315 -49.79 -27.41 34.19
N PRO A 316 -49.34 -26.38 34.95
CA PRO A 316 -49.28 -24.90 34.79
C PRO A 316 -47.85 -24.35 35.16
N PRO A 317 -47.62 -23.25 35.94
CA PRO A 317 -47.79 -21.80 35.67
C PRO A 317 -46.47 -20.94 35.71
N ASP A 318 -46.56 -19.65 35.34
CA ASP A 318 -45.51 -18.61 35.44
C ASP A 318 -45.55 -17.80 36.78
N PRO A 319 -44.40 -17.56 37.46
CA PRO A 319 -44.36 -16.67 38.62
C PRO A 319 -43.12 -15.73 38.74
N TRP A 320 -43.04 -14.60 38.02
CA TRP A 320 -42.15 -13.48 38.42
C TRP A 320 -42.77 -12.07 38.35
N LYS A 321 -43.37 -11.63 39.47
CA LYS A 321 -43.80 -10.23 39.72
C LYS A 321 -43.30 -9.68 41.07
N GLY A 322 -42.31 -8.78 40.99
CA GLY A 322 -42.23 -7.49 41.73
C GLY A 322 -42.19 -7.40 43.27
N ARG A 323 -41.22 -6.62 43.77
CA ARG A 323 -41.27 -5.72 44.97
C ARG A 323 -40.28 -4.56 44.66
N PHE A 324 -40.68 -3.29 44.67
CA PHE A 324 -40.81 -2.36 45.82
C PHE A 324 -39.45 -2.06 46.51
N ARG A 325 -39.07 -0.81 46.86
CA ARG A 325 -39.81 0.49 46.97
C ARG A 325 -38.88 1.71 46.67
N GLN A 326 -39.46 2.91 46.62
CA GLN A 326 -38.76 4.22 46.52
C GLN A 326 -38.26 4.75 47.87
N ALA A 327 -37.29 5.67 47.82
CA ALA A 327 -37.11 6.79 48.77
C ALA A 327 -36.33 7.93 48.08
N ASP A 328 -36.55 9.17 48.49
CA ASP A 328 -36.08 10.39 47.79
C ASP A 328 -34.76 10.97 48.32
N ALA A 329 -34.04 11.71 47.45
CA ALA A 329 -33.46 13.05 47.73
C ALA A 329 -32.46 13.49 46.63
N SER A 330 -32.47 14.78 46.30
CA SER A 330 -31.32 15.52 45.73
C SER A 330 -30.84 16.52 46.79
N PRO A 331 -29.54 16.81 46.91
CA PRO A 331 -28.98 17.86 46.05
C PRO A 331 -27.50 17.66 45.62
N ALA A 332 -27.06 18.49 44.66
CA ALA A 332 -25.66 18.82 44.42
C ALA A 332 -25.24 20.03 45.30
N PRO A 333 -23.97 20.49 45.37
CA PRO A 333 -22.77 20.03 44.64
C PRO A 333 -21.51 19.84 45.53
N THR A 334 -20.37 19.46 44.93
CA THR A 334 -19.06 20.13 45.17
C THR A 334 -17.97 19.64 44.21
N ARG A 335 -16.92 20.46 44.02
CA ARG A 335 -15.67 20.06 43.34
C ARG A 335 -14.69 19.46 44.34
N ARG A 336 -13.93 18.43 43.94
CA ARG A 336 -12.50 18.31 44.28
C ARG A 336 -11.78 17.43 43.25
N ALA A 337 -10.61 17.88 42.82
CA ALA A 337 -9.70 17.10 41.98
C ALA A 337 -8.50 16.66 42.83
N SER A 338 -8.02 15.44 42.59
CA SER A 338 -6.74 14.90 43.08
C SER A 338 -6.30 13.75 42.16
N PRO A 339 -5.00 13.38 42.16
CA PRO A 339 -4.31 13.12 40.89
C PRO A 339 -4.33 11.65 40.41
N LEU A 340 -4.08 11.49 39.10
CA LEU A 340 -3.64 10.23 38.53
C LEU A 340 -2.23 9.87 39.06
N PRO A 341 -1.97 8.61 39.44
CA PRO A 341 -0.63 8.17 39.80
C PRO A 341 0.30 8.08 38.57
N PRO A 342 1.63 8.22 38.74
CA PRO A 342 2.58 8.17 37.65
C PRO A 342 2.83 6.75 37.11
N GLU A 343 3.26 6.71 35.85
CA GLU A 343 3.98 5.66 35.12
C GLU A 343 3.78 4.17 35.49
N ALA A 344 3.23 3.41 34.53
CA ALA A 344 3.34 1.96 34.44
C ALA A 344 4.43 1.56 33.41
N PRO A 345 5.09 0.40 33.53
CA PRO A 345 6.48 0.25 33.11
C PRO A 345 6.71 0.03 31.61
N GLN A 346 7.97 0.24 31.21
CA GLN A 346 8.51 -0.04 29.88
C GLN A 346 8.10 -1.44 29.38
N THR A 347 7.40 -1.50 28.25
CA THR A 347 7.18 -2.76 27.54
C THR A 347 8.53 -3.34 27.08
N PRO A 348 8.80 -4.64 27.28
CA PRO A 348 10.08 -5.23 26.92
C PRO A 348 10.35 -5.12 25.42
N ASP A 349 11.60 -4.84 25.08
CA ASP A 349 12.12 -4.84 23.72
C ASP A 349 11.80 -6.18 23.01
N PRO A 350 11.02 -6.17 21.91
CA PRO A 350 10.67 -7.41 21.21
C PRO A 350 11.88 -8.11 20.58
N TRP A 351 13.01 -7.43 20.40
CA TRP A 351 14.21 -8.00 19.76
C TRP A 351 15.05 -8.91 20.66
N LYS A 352 14.68 -9.11 21.94
CA LYS A 352 15.41 -9.99 22.88
C LYS A 352 14.67 -11.29 23.21
N GLY A 353 14.89 -12.30 22.35
CA GLY A 353 14.51 -13.69 22.63
C GLY A 353 15.26 -14.27 23.84
N ARG A 354 14.58 -15.14 24.62
CA ARG A 354 15.13 -15.73 25.84
C ARG A 354 16.10 -16.88 25.55
N PHE A 355 17.30 -16.82 26.11
CA PHE A 355 18.02 -18.01 26.58
C PHE A 355 17.99 -18.03 28.11
N ARG A 356 17.67 -19.20 28.70
CA ARG A 356 17.88 -19.48 30.13
C ARG A 356 19.05 -20.47 30.22
N ALA A 357 20.08 -20.10 30.97
CA ALA A 357 21.09 -21.02 31.49
C ALA A 357 21.04 -20.97 33.03
N PRO A 358 21.39 -22.06 33.74
CA PRO A 358 21.16 -22.17 35.19
C PRO A 358 22.28 -21.55 36.04
N GLY A 359 21.92 -21.16 37.26
CA GLY A 359 22.76 -21.16 38.47
C GLY A 359 24.16 -20.54 38.41
N GLY A 360 24.30 -19.30 38.88
CA GLY A 360 25.60 -18.70 39.19
C GLY A 360 25.48 -17.49 40.11
N SER A 361 26.07 -17.57 41.30
CA SER A 361 26.13 -16.47 42.28
C SER A 361 27.50 -15.77 42.20
N VAL A 362 27.51 -14.46 41.96
CA VAL A 362 28.65 -13.53 42.26
C VAL A 362 28.05 -12.16 42.61
N ALA A 363 28.72 -11.40 43.48
CA ALA A 363 28.26 -10.15 44.08
C ALA A 363 28.46 -8.87 43.22
N GLN A 364 27.93 -7.74 43.70
CA GLN A 364 28.11 -6.40 43.15
C GLN A 364 29.49 -5.79 43.49
N PRO A 365 30.08 -5.00 42.58
CA PRO A 365 30.99 -3.89 42.89
C PRO A 365 30.30 -2.51 42.77
N PRO A 366 30.84 -1.43 43.38
CA PRO A 366 30.13 -0.16 43.59
C PRO A 366 30.27 0.88 42.45
N ARG A 367 29.48 1.97 42.55
CA ARG A 367 29.58 3.18 41.73
C ARG A 367 30.72 4.12 42.19
N PRO A 368 31.40 4.83 41.27
CA PRO A 368 32.05 6.11 41.54
C PRO A 368 31.19 7.33 41.08
N ALA A 369 31.68 8.54 41.35
CA ALA A 369 30.96 9.82 41.20
C ALA A 369 31.26 10.58 39.88
N ALA A 370 31.02 11.90 39.83
CA ALA A 370 30.83 12.66 38.58
C ALA A 370 31.74 13.90 38.39
N ALA A 371 31.84 14.34 37.12
CA ALA A 371 32.38 15.62 36.61
C ALA A 371 33.91 15.85 36.73
N PRO A 372 34.53 16.82 36.01
CA PRO A 372 33.98 17.75 35.01
C PRO A 372 34.70 17.71 33.62
N ALA A 373 34.40 18.69 32.74
CA ALA A 373 35.16 19.10 31.53
C ALA A 373 35.89 20.45 31.82
N PRO A 374 36.59 21.19 30.90
CA PRO A 374 36.84 21.06 29.43
C PRO A 374 38.39 21.17 29.14
N PRO A 375 38.97 21.88 28.12
CA PRO A 375 38.57 22.33 26.76
C PRO A 375 39.62 22.07 25.62
N GLY A 376 39.28 22.44 24.37
CA GLY A 376 40.19 23.28 23.53
C GLY A 376 41.00 22.70 22.33
N PHE A 377 40.64 23.16 21.12
CA PHE A 377 41.51 23.57 19.97
C PHE A 377 42.41 22.61 19.12
N ALA A 378 42.69 23.12 17.90
CA ALA A 378 43.82 22.85 16.98
C ALA A 378 43.84 21.63 16.02
N GLU A 379 43.48 21.93 14.76
CA GLU A 379 44.13 21.65 13.45
C GLU A 379 44.96 20.37 13.09
N ALA A 380 44.88 20.09 11.78
CA ALA A 380 45.62 19.19 10.86
C ALA A 380 47.11 18.85 11.17
N PRO A 381 47.70 17.75 10.62
CA PRO A 381 47.47 17.22 9.26
C PRO A 381 47.45 15.68 9.07
N ALA A 382 47.36 15.24 7.81
CA ALA A 382 47.55 13.84 7.37
C ALA A 382 49.04 13.49 7.20
N PRO A 383 49.40 12.19 7.24
CA PRO A 383 49.96 11.57 6.03
C PRO A 383 49.55 10.09 5.79
N HIS A 384 50.02 9.52 4.67
CA HIS A 384 49.91 8.10 4.30
C HIS A 384 50.70 7.16 5.24
N PHE A 385 50.29 5.89 5.35
CA PHE A 385 51.04 4.74 4.79
C PHE A 385 50.30 3.39 4.93
N ASP A 386 50.68 2.41 4.11
CA ASP A 386 50.16 1.05 4.09
C ASP A 386 50.48 0.22 5.35
N ARG A 387 49.56 -0.68 5.73
CA ARG A 387 49.86 -2.00 6.34
C ARG A 387 48.64 -2.93 6.27
N PRO A 388 48.84 -4.27 6.17
CA PRO A 388 47.75 -5.23 6.02
C PRO A 388 46.99 -5.49 7.34
N ALA A 389 45.77 -6.01 7.22
CA ALA A 389 44.90 -6.29 8.35
C ALA A 389 45.44 -7.41 9.29
N PRO A 390 45.22 -7.30 10.62
CA PRO A 390 45.69 -8.30 11.58
C PRO A 390 44.84 -9.58 11.57
N ALA A 391 45.49 -10.71 11.85
CA ALA A 391 44.82 -12.00 12.01
C ALA A 391 44.00 -12.08 13.31
N PRO A 392 42.88 -12.85 13.35
CA PRO A 392 42.03 -12.98 14.53
C PRO A 392 42.71 -13.75 15.68
N SER A 393 42.34 -13.42 16.92
CA SER A 393 43.01 -13.87 18.14
C SER A 393 42.63 -15.31 18.58
N PRO A 394 43.52 -16.02 19.31
CA PRO A 394 43.45 -17.48 19.49
C PRO A 394 42.47 -17.95 20.59
N ARG A 395 41.24 -17.42 20.63
CA ARG A 395 40.18 -17.87 21.57
C ARG A 395 38.99 -18.61 20.93
N SER A 396 38.91 -18.65 19.59
CA SER A 396 37.84 -19.36 18.86
C SER A 396 38.09 -20.87 18.68
N ALA A 397 39.36 -21.29 18.58
CA ALA A 397 39.71 -22.68 18.24
C ALA A 397 39.22 -23.71 19.28
N ALA A 398 39.47 -23.47 20.57
CA ALA A 398 39.14 -24.41 21.64
C ALA A 398 37.62 -24.67 21.77
N GLN A 399 36.78 -23.69 21.44
CA GLN A 399 35.32 -23.82 21.51
C GLN A 399 34.73 -24.65 20.36
N LEU A 400 35.28 -24.57 19.14
CA LEU A 400 34.89 -25.46 18.05
C LEU A 400 35.29 -26.91 18.31
N ASP A 401 36.45 -27.13 18.94
CA ASP A 401 37.00 -28.47 19.16
C ASP A 401 36.23 -29.25 20.25
N ALA A 402 35.73 -28.55 21.27
CA ALA A 402 34.75 -29.08 22.23
C ALA A 402 33.39 -29.41 21.58
N LEU A 403 32.98 -28.68 20.53
CA LEU A 403 31.74 -28.95 19.79
C LEU A 403 31.88 -30.20 18.91
N ARG A 404 33.02 -30.36 18.24
CA ARG A 404 33.34 -31.56 17.42
C ARG A 404 33.36 -32.85 18.26
N ARG A 405 33.90 -32.80 19.48
CA ARG A 405 33.89 -33.96 20.40
C ARG A 405 32.50 -34.32 20.97
N ARG A 406 31.48 -33.47 20.81
CA ARG A 406 30.11 -33.73 21.27
C ARG A 406 29.15 -34.26 20.20
N LEU A 407 29.54 -34.25 18.93
CA LEU A 407 28.75 -34.77 17.83
C LEU A 407 29.42 -36.06 17.31
N GLY A 408 28.95 -37.20 17.82
CA GLY A 408 29.50 -38.52 17.50
C GLY A 408 29.55 -38.80 16.01
N GLY A 409 30.67 -39.35 15.54
CA GLY A 409 30.93 -39.54 14.12
C GLY A 409 30.08 -40.63 13.47
N GLY A 410 29.62 -40.37 12.24
CA GLY A 410 28.84 -41.31 11.44
C GLY A 410 28.98 -41.03 9.94
N ALA A 411 30.04 -41.60 9.35
CA ALA A 411 30.30 -41.77 7.91
C ALA A 411 29.97 -40.62 6.92
N LEU A 412 31.02 -39.99 6.38
CA LEU A 412 31.12 -39.72 4.94
C LEU A 412 32.61 -39.58 4.56
N ARG A 413 33.12 -40.48 3.70
CA ARG A 413 34.50 -40.39 3.18
C ARG A 413 34.59 -39.37 2.05
N ALA A 414 35.73 -38.72 1.93
CA ALA A 414 35.97 -37.69 0.93
C ALA A 414 36.23 -38.26 -0.47
N ALA A 415 35.88 -37.47 -1.49
CA ALA A 415 36.49 -37.49 -2.81
C ALA A 415 36.81 -36.04 -3.20
N SER A 416 38.06 -35.75 -3.53
CA SER A 416 38.54 -34.39 -3.83
C SER A 416 38.45 -34.08 -5.33
N VAL A 417 38.09 -32.84 -5.66
CA VAL A 417 38.09 -32.34 -7.04
C VAL A 417 39.49 -31.81 -7.39
N ARG A 418 39.98 -32.16 -8.59
CA ARG A 418 41.09 -31.47 -9.28
C ARG A 418 40.62 -30.97 -10.65
N PRO A 419 41.27 -29.93 -11.22
CA PRO A 419 40.78 -29.19 -12.40
C PRO A 419 40.99 -29.94 -13.72
N PRO A 420 40.33 -29.51 -14.82
CA PRO A 420 40.30 -30.25 -16.09
C PRO A 420 41.61 -30.18 -16.89
N GLY A 421 41.95 -31.30 -17.54
CA GLY A 421 43.01 -31.44 -18.54
C GLY A 421 42.45 -31.49 -19.98
N GLN A 422 43.35 -31.41 -20.97
CA GLN A 422 43.01 -31.23 -22.39
C GLN A 422 43.00 -32.54 -23.20
N GLY A 423 42.17 -32.57 -24.25
CA GLY A 423 42.47 -33.26 -25.51
C GLY A 423 42.26 -34.77 -25.60
N GLY A 424 42.34 -35.29 -26.82
CA GLY A 424 42.25 -36.72 -27.15
C GLY A 424 41.10 -37.04 -28.11
N ALA A 425 41.43 -37.42 -29.35
CA ALA A 425 40.48 -37.98 -30.30
C ALA A 425 40.56 -39.52 -30.30
N GLY A 426 39.46 -40.19 -30.64
CA GLY A 426 39.38 -41.64 -30.83
C GLY A 426 38.10 -41.98 -31.59
N ALA A 427 38.19 -42.83 -32.61
CA ALA A 427 37.12 -42.95 -33.60
C ALA A 427 36.73 -44.41 -33.90
N GLN A 428 35.41 -44.64 -33.95
CA GLN A 428 34.72 -45.57 -34.86
C GLN A 428 34.98 -47.09 -34.70
N PRO A 429 34.24 -47.99 -35.42
CA PRO A 429 32.98 -47.83 -36.16
C PRO A 429 31.92 -48.94 -35.90
N LEU A 430 30.83 -48.92 -36.70
CA LEU A 430 29.83 -49.99 -36.95
C LEU A 430 28.88 -50.35 -35.78
N SER A 431 27.61 -50.73 -35.99
CA SER A 431 26.91 -51.19 -37.21
C SER A 431 25.49 -50.60 -37.38
N GLY A 432 24.95 -50.72 -38.60
CA GLY A 432 23.52 -50.66 -38.96
C GLY A 432 23.32 -51.49 -40.25
N PRO A 433 22.30 -51.26 -41.11
CA PRO A 433 21.04 -50.52 -40.92
C PRO A 433 19.81 -51.23 -41.60
N ALA A 434 18.77 -50.45 -41.96
CA ALA A 434 17.75 -50.72 -43.02
C ALA A 434 16.55 -51.66 -42.70
N PRO A 435 15.44 -51.64 -43.48
CA PRO A 435 15.14 -50.83 -44.68
C PRO A 435 13.87 -49.94 -44.61
N MET A 436 13.63 -49.21 -45.71
CA MET A 436 12.59 -48.19 -45.92
C MET A 436 11.22 -48.74 -46.35
N ARG A 437 10.18 -47.89 -46.28
CA ARG A 437 9.27 -47.67 -47.43
C ARG A 437 8.99 -46.17 -47.67
N ARG A 438 9.01 -45.80 -48.96
CA ARG A 438 8.39 -44.61 -49.58
C ARG A 438 7.08 -45.07 -50.25
N ALA A 439 6.18 -44.22 -50.76
CA ALA A 439 5.71 -42.86 -50.44
C ALA A 439 4.60 -42.52 -51.47
N GLU A 440 3.60 -41.71 -51.13
CA GLU A 440 2.69 -41.11 -52.14
C GLU A 440 2.04 -39.80 -51.61
N PRO A 441 1.58 -38.85 -52.47
CA PRO A 441 1.20 -37.48 -52.07
C PRO A 441 -0.28 -37.11 -52.40
N VAL A 442 -0.58 -35.80 -52.46
CA VAL A 442 -1.85 -35.14 -52.92
C VAL A 442 -2.96 -35.05 -51.83
N PRO A 443 -3.84 -34.00 -51.78
CA PRO A 443 -3.91 -32.76 -52.58
C PRO A 443 -3.69 -31.43 -51.81
N THR A 444 -3.46 -30.36 -52.58
CA THR A 444 -3.55 -28.95 -52.14
C THR A 444 -5.00 -28.45 -52.18
N PRO A 445 -5.47 -27.62 -51.22
CA PRO A 445 -6.80 -27.00 -51.29
C PRO A 445 -6.89 -25.88 -52.34
N ALA A 446 -8.08 -25.72 -52.93
CA ALA A 446 -8.36 -24.80 -54.03
C ALA A 446 -8.39 -23.31 -53.62
N PRO A 447 -8.14 -22.36 -54.56
CA PRO A 447 -8.27 -20.93 -54.30
C PRO A 447 -9.74 -20.48 -54.21
N ALA A 448 -10.00 -19.48 -53.36
CA ALA A 448 -11.32 -18.84 -53.24
C ALA A 448 -11.66 -17.95 -54.46
N PRO A 449 -12.95 -17.81 -54.83
CA PRO A 449 -13.36 -17.04 -56.00
C PRO A 449 -13.18 -15.52 -55.85
N ALA A 450 -13.06 -14.83 -56.99
CA ALA A 450 -12.88 -13.38 -57.06
C ALA A 450 -14.22 -12.61 -56.89
N PRO A 451 -14.19 -11.40 -56.28
CA PRO A 451 -15.38 -10.54 -56.19
C PRO A 451 -15.69 -9.85 -57.52
N VAL A 452 -16.95 -9.94 -57.97
CA VAL A 452 -17.51 -9.19 -59.10
C VAL A 452 -17.97 -7.79 -58.62
N PRO A 453 -17.73 -6.70 -59.38
CA PRO A 453 -17.97 -5.34 -58.88
C PRO A 453 -19.44 -4.88 -58.98
N GLY A 454 -19.84 -3.98 -58.08
CA GLY A 454 -21.15 -3.32 -58.08
C GLY A 454 -21.04 -1.81 -57.83
N SER A 455 -21.85 -1.04 -58.57
CA SER A 455 -22.05 0.43 -58.55
C SER A 455 -21.69 1.13 -57.22
N ALA A 456 -20.74 2.07 -57.18
CA ALA A 456 -20.71 3.40 -57.80
C ALA A 456 -21.47 4.47 -56.97
N SER A 457 -20.72 5.47 -56.48
CA SER A 457 -21.25 6.69 -55.86
C SER A 457 -21.28 7.83 -56.89
N PRO A 458 -22.36 8.61 -57.01
CA PRO A 458 -22.46 9.69 -58.00
C PRO A 458 -21.76 10.99 -57.56
N PHE A 459 -21.63 11.91 -58.52
CA PHE A 459 -21.10 13.28 -58.36
C PHE A 459 -19.59 13.46 -58.08
N ARG A 460 -18.81 13.38 -59.16
CA ARG A 460 -17.74 14.35 -59.42
C ARG A 460 -17.88 14.95 -60.83
N ARG A 461 -17.71 16.27 -60.94
CA ARG A 461 -17.33 16.98 -62.18
C ARG A 461 -16.16 17.95 -61.86
N PRO A 462 -15.41 18.44 -62.87
CA PRO A 462 -13.97 18.69 -62.71
C PRO A 462 -13.59 20.20 -62.66
N PHE A 463 -12.41 20.55 -63.20
CA PHE A 463 -11.67 21.82 -63.10
C PHE A 463 -11.03 22.06 -61.72
N GLY A 464 -9.79 22.55 -61.58
CA GLY A 464 -8.72 22.82 -62.56
C GLY A 464 -7.38 23.06 -61.80
N PRO A 465 -6.20 23.07 -62.47
CA PRO A 465 -4.91 23.14 -61.79
C PRO A 465 -4.54 24.58 -61.37
N ALA A 466 -4.74 24.91 -60.10
CA ALA A 466 -4.28 26.18 -59.51
C ALA A 466 -2.78 26.12 -59.13
N LEU A 467 -1.92 26.61 -60.02
CA LEU A 467 -0.50 26.84 -59.79
C LEU A 467 -0.27 28.03 -58.84
N PHE A 468 -0.29 27.83 -57.52
CA PHE A 468 0.49 28.63 -56.54
C PHE A 468 0.58 27.90 -55.18
N PRO A 469 1.75 27.89 -54.49
CA PRO A 469 1.87 27.29 -53.17
C PRO A 469 1.25 28.21 -52.11
N HIS A 470 -0.01 27.95 -51.75
CA HIS A 470 -0.65 28.63 -50.63
C HIS A 470 0.06 28.21 -49.32
N PRO A 471 0.54 29.14 -48.47
CA PRO A 471 1.18 28.78 -47.21
C PRO A 471 0.17 28.05 -46.33
N ALA A 472 0.54 26.86 -45.85
CA ALA A 472 -0.36 26.06 -45.02
C ALA A 472 -0.81 26.86 -43.79
N PRO A 473 -2.11 26.84 -43.43
CA PRO A 473 -2.58 27.55 -42.24
C PRO A 473 -1.80 27.04 -41.02
N PRO A 474 -1.39 27.93 -40.10
CA PRO A 474 -0.56 27.55 -38.97
C PRO A 474 -1.25 26.45 -38.17
N SER A 475 -0.55 25.32 -38.00
CA SER A 475 -1.06 24.17 -37.25
C SER A 475 -1.65 24.62 -35.92
N PRO A 476 -2.89 24.20 -35.56
CA PRO A 476 -3.52 24.65 -34.33
C PRO A 476 -2.59 24.33 -33.15
N PRO A 477 -2.43 25.27 -32.19
CA PRO A 477 -1.44 25.12 -31.12
C PRO A 477 -1.67 23.81 -30.39
N ALA A 478 -0.60 23.01 -30.26
CA ALA A 478 -0.68 21.70 -29.64
C ALA A 478 -1.36 21.82 -28.27
N PRO A 479 -2.33 20.94 -27.94
CA PRO A 479 -3.12 21.07 -26.71
C PRO A 479 -2.16 21.12 -25.51
N PRO A 480 -2.37 22.06 -24.56
CA PRO A 480 -1.40 22.34 -23.51
C PRO A 480 -1.06 21.06 -22.75
N ALA A 481 0.24 20.79 -22.59
CA ALA A 481 0.73 19.57 -21.99
C ALA A 481 0.04 19.33 -20.64
N ALA A 482 -0.63 18.19 -20.51
CA ALA A 482 -1.46 17.88 -19.34
C ALA A 482 -0.60 17.96 -18.07
N ILE A 483 -0.93 18.92 -17.20
CA ILE A 483 -0.15 19.28 -16.02
C ILE A 483 0.11 18.02 -15.18
N LEU A 484 1.38 17.62 -15.10
CA LEU A 484 1.76 16.41 -14.39
C LEU A 484 1.67 16.65 -12.88
N PRO A 485 0.93 15.84 -12.11
CA PRO A 485 0.79 16.03 -10.67
C PRO A 485 2.11 15.79 -9.95
N MET A 486 2.28 16.41 -8.78
CA MET A 486 3.42 16.11 -7.90
C MET A 486 3.26 14.69 -7.32
N VAL A 487 4.33 13.89 -7.38
CA VAL A 487 4.37 12.51 -6.85
C VAL A 487 5.45 12.41 -5.79
N THR A 488 5.08 11.95 -4.60
CA THR A 488 6.04 11.52 -3.56
C THR A 488 6.09 10.01 -3.52
N ILE A 489 7.24 9.42 -3.82
CA ILE A 489 7.55 8.03 -3.49
C ILE A 489 8.01 7.96 -2.04
N MET A 490 7.59 6.93 -1.31
CA MET A 490 8.15 6.57 -0.01
C MET A 490 8.74 5.17 -0.06
N ALA A 491 9.95 5.02 0.49
CA ALA A 491 10.65 3.74 0.59
C ALA A 491 11.11 3.49 2.03
N PRO A 492 10.50 2.53 2.76
CA PRO A 492 10.80 2.27 4.17
C PRO A 492 11.93 1.22 4.30
N LEU A 493 13.06 1.60 4.88
CA LEU A 493 14.22 0.71 5.09
C LEU A 493 14.47 0.52 6.59
N HIS A 494 14.91 -0.69 6.99
CA HIS A 494 15.32 -0.98 8.35
C HIS A 494 16.47 -2.00 8.41
N ARG A 495 17.67 -1.48 8.67
CA ARG A 495 18.96 -2.19 8.75
C ARG A 495 19.34 -2.88 7.43
N GLU A 496 19.19 -2.13 6.33
CA GLU A 496 19.33 -2.61 4.95
C GLU A 496 20.34 -1.78 4.12
N PRO A 497 21.59 -1.57 4.58
CA PRO A 497 22.59 -0.81 3.82
C PRO A 497 22.90 -1.45 2.46
N ALA A 498 22.80 -2.77 2.33
CA ALA A 498 23.04 -3.50 1.08
C ALA A 498 21.98 -3.25 0.01
N ALA A 499 20.76 -2.85 0.38
CA ALA A 499 19.68 -2.58 -0.58
C ALA A 499 19.80 -1.17 -1.21
N ALA A 500 20.39 -0.21 -0.49
CA ALA A 500 20.41 1.19 -0.87
C ALA A 500 20.98 1.47 -2.29
N PRO A 501 22.10 0.86 -2.76
CA PRO A 501 22.58 1.09 -4.12
C PRO A 501 21.61 0.62 -5.20
N GLY A 502 20.92 -0.51 -4.97
CA GLY A 502 19.91 -1.05 -5.88
C GLY A 502 18.68 -0.16 -5.97
N LEU A 503 18.18 0.30 -4.81
CA LEU A 503 17.06 1.23 -4.74
C LEU A 503 17.38 2.58 -5.39
N ILE A 504 18.54 3.18 -5.11
CA ILE A 504 18.91 4.47 -5.70
C ILE A 504 19.08 4.36 -7.23
N ALA A 505 19.64 3.26 -7.74
CA ALA A 505 19.69 2.99 -9.18
C ALA A 505 18.29 2.84 -9.80
N ALA A 506 17.39 2.10 -9.14
CA ALA A 506 16.01 1.93 -9.60
C ALA A 506 15.21 3.25 -9.59
N LEU A 507 15.37 4.07 -8.55
CA LEU A 507 14.74 5.40 -8.45
C LEU A 507 15.31 6.36 -9.50
N ARG A 508 16.63 6.35 -9.76
CA ARG A 508 17.27 7.15 -10.82
C ARG A 508 16.80 6.76 -12.23
N ALA A 509 16.29 5.55 -12.44
CA ALA A 509 15.78 5.08 -13.73
C ALA A 509 14.34 5.52 -14.05
N ILE A 510 13.64 6.22 -13.15
CA ILE A 510 12.23 6.60 -13.30
C ILE A 510 12.02 7.66 -14.40
N ASP A 511 11.10 7.40 -15.32
CA ASP A 511 10.65 8.34 -16.35
C ASP A 511 9.56 9.28 -15.80
N TYR A 512 9.97 10.26 -14.99
CA TYR A 512 9.12 11.35 -14.51
C TYR A 512 9.93 12.64 -14.32
N PRO A 513 9.37 13.86 -14.57
CA PRO A 513 10.15 15.09 -14.42
C PRO A 513 10.60 15.29 -12.97
N PRO A 514 11.88 15.65 -12.72
CA PRO A 514 12.41 15.78 -11.36
C PRO A 514 11.71 16.89 -10.54
N GLU A 515 11.20 17.93 -11.20
CA GLU A 515 10.40 18.98 -10.55
C GLU A 515 8.96 18.56 -10.20
N ARG A 516 8.58 17.34 -10.56
CA ARG A 516 7.31 16.68 -10.19
C ARG A 516 7.50 15.40 -9.39
N LEU A 517 8.75 15.00 -9.12
CA LEU A 517 9.10 13.82 -8.37
C LEU A 517 9.70 14.20 -7.02
N GLU A 518 9.47 13.34 -6.04
CA GLU A 518 10.09 13.36 -4.73
C GLU A 518 10.24 11.91 -4.26
N ALA A 519 11.31 11.61 -3.54
CA ALA A 519 11.44 10.34 -2.84
C ALA A 519 11.80 10.59 -1.36
N LEU A 520 11.11 9.91 -0.44
CA LEU A 520 11.41 9.92 0.98
C LEU A 520 11.85 8.51 1.38
N ILE A 521 13.14 8.31 1.63
CA ILE A 521 13.62 7.08 2.23
C ILE A 521 13.42 7.19 3.75
N ALA A 522 12.44 6.46 4.28
CA ALA A 522 12.11 6.45 5.69
C ALA A 522 12.93 5.38 6.41
N ILE A 523 13.79 5.81 7.34
CA ILE A 523 14.59 4.92 8.20
C ILE A 523 14.27 5.21 9.66
N GLU A 524 14.73 4.37 10.58
CA GLU A 524 14.68 4.68 12.00
C GLU A 524 15.90 5.55 12.42
N HIS A 525 15.73 6.43 13.40
CA HIS A 525 16.76 7.40 13.82
C HIS A 525 18.15 6.82 14.17
N ASP A 526 18.22 5.58 14.64
CA ASP A 526 19.43 4.83 15.02
C ASP A 526 20.09 4.07 13.84
N ASP A 527 19.48 4.08 12.65
CA ASP A 527 19.94 3.31 11.48
C ASP A 527 21.02 4.05 10.67
N HIS A 528 22.10 4.43 11.38
CA HIS A 528 23.21 5.20 10.81
C HIS A 528 23.92 4.47 9.67
N ALA A 529 23.95 3.13 9.69
CA ALA A 529 24.55 2.30 8.65
C ALA A 529 23.77 2.40 7.33
N THR A 530 22.44 2.26 7.37
CA THR A 530 21.61 2.43 6.17
C THR A 530 21.63 3.89 5.69
N ALA A 531 21.62 4.86 6.62
CA ALA A 531 21.77 6.28 6.28
C ALA A 531 23.09 6.59 5.55
N ALA A 532 24.19 5.96 5.97
CA ALA A 532 25.50 6.11 5.33
C ALA A 532 25.52 5.46 3.93
N ALA A 533 24.96 4.26 3.79
CA ALA A 533 24.87 3.57 2.50
C ALA A 533 24.02 4.34 1.46
N ILE A 534 22.91 4.94 1.88
CA ILE A 534 22.09 5.80 1.01
C ILE A 534 22.89 7.01 0.52
N ARG A 535 23.66 7.68 1.41
CA ARG A 535 24.51 8.81 1.02
C ARG A 535 25.65 8.39 0.09
N ALA A 536 26.29 7.25 0.35
CA ALA A 536 27.36 6.70 -0.49
C ALA A 536 26.89 6.27 -1.89
N ALA A 537 25.59 6.00 -2.06
CA ALA A 537 24.98 5.63 -3.34
C ALA A 537 24.63 6.82 -4.26
N ASP A 538 25.04 8.06 -3.91
CA ASP A 538 24.71 9.31 -4.61
C ASP A 538 23.18 9.48 -4.85
N PRO A 539 22.41 9.88 -3.82
CA PRO A 539 20.97 10.06 -3.95
C PRO A 539 20.65 11.30 -4.80
N PRO A 540 19.71 11.24 -5.76
CA PRO A 540 19.38 12.40 -6.61
C PRO A 540 18.75 13.55 -5.80
N PRO A 541 18.88 14.83 -6.20
CA PRO A 541 18.50 15.99 -5.37
C PRO A 541 17.02 16.11 -4.96
N TRP A 542 16.12 15.31 -5.55
CA TRP A 542 14.71 15.21 -5.18
C TRP A 542 14.43 14.09 -4.15
N LEU A 543 15.46 13.37 -3.71
CA LEU A 543 15.40 12.33 -2.69
C LEU A 543 15.87 12.85 -1.33
N ARG A 544 15.15 12.50 -0.26
CA ARG A 544 15.46 12.88 1.13
C ARG A 544 15.44 11.66 2.05
N ILE A 545 16.33 11.63 3.05
CA ILE A 545 16.33 10.60 4.10
C ILE A 545 15.55 11.14 5.30
N ILE A 546 14.49 10.44 5.70
CA ILE A 546 13.60 10.85 6.80
C ILE A 546 13.81 9.93 8.01
N PRO A 547 14.45 10.38 9.09
CA PRO A 547 14.60 9.60 10.31
C PRO A 547 13.29 9.61 11.12
N ALA A 548 12.65 8.45 11.24
CA ALA A 548 11.54 8.22 12.14
C ALA A 548 12.01 8.35 13.61
N PRO A 549 11.28 9.11 14.46
CA PRO A 549 11.69 9.41 15.83
C PRO A 549 11.81 8.15 16.70
N PRO A 550 12.49 8.23 17.87
CA PRO A 550 12.45 7.17 18.87
C PRO A 550 11.03 6.83 19.35
N GLY A 551 10.87 5.67 20.00
CA GLY A 551 9.58 5.14 20.45
C GLY A 551 9.03 3.99 19.58
N GLY A 552 7.86 3.46 19.95
CA GLY A 552 7.26 2.28 19.32
C GLY A 552 5.91 2.54 18.61
N PRO A 553 5.40 1.56 17.83
CA PRO A 553 6.06 0.31 17.45
C PRO A 553 7.00 0.54 16.26
N ARG A 554 8.21 -0.05 16.27
CA ARG A 554 9.23 0.17 15.23
C ARG A 554 8.86 -0.60 13.94
N THR A 555 8.03 -0.01 13.08
CA THR A 555 7.38 -0.69 11.93
C THR A 555 7.35 0.16 10.65
N LYS A 556 7.38 -0.50 9.48
CA LYS A 556 7.16 0.10 8.14
C LYS A 556 5.99 1.11 8.11
N PRO A 557 4.76 0.75 8.54
CA PRO A 557 3.65 1.69 8.60
C PRO A 557 3.88 2.92 9.49
N ARG A 558 4.59 2.81 10.62
CA ARG A 558 4.95 3.98 11.46
C ARG A 558 5.95 4.90 10.76
N ALA A 559 6.97 4.34 10.12
CA ALA A 559 7.97 5.12 9.38
C ALA A 559 7.33 5.88 8.20
N MET A 560 6.51 5.20 7.40
CA MET A 560 5.73 5.84 6.31
C MET A 560 4.73 6.88 6.85
N ASN A 561 4.06 6.61 7.98
CA ASN A 561 3.18 7.57 8.64
C ASN A 561 3.89 8.85 9.10
N HIS A 562 5.19 8.80 9.42
CA HIS A 562 5.96 10.00 9.74
C HIS A 562 6.40 10.74 8.46
N ALA A 563 6.94 10.03 7.48
CA ALA A 563 7.38 10.62 6.21
C ALA A 563 6.21 11.27 5.43
N LEU A 564 4.98 10.75 5.54
CA LEU A 564 3.78 11.34 4.94
C LEU A 564 3.51 12.81 5.37
N ASP A 565 3.96 13.23 6.56
CA ASP A 565 3.84 14.62 6.99
C ASP A 565 4.81 15.58 6.29
N LEU A 566 5.91 15.06 5.76
CA LEU A 566 6.95 15.80 5.02
C LEU A 566 6.80 15.70 3.49
N ALA A 567 5.93 14.80 3.02
CA ALA A 567 5.60 14.63 1.61
C ALA A 567 4.99 15.91 1.00
N ARG A 568 5.25 16.14 -0.30
CA ARG A 568 4.64 17.22 -1.10
C ARG A 568 3.64 16.74 -2.16
N GLY A 569 3.67 15.47 -2.52
CA GLY A 569 2.88 14.88 -3.61
C GLY A 569 1.37 14.97 -3.43
N GLU A 570 0.67 15.14 -4.54
CA GLU A 570 -0.78 14.91 -4.68
C GLU A 570 -1.08 13.40 -4.79
N ILE A 571 -0.14 12.67 -5.39
CA ILE A 571 -0.06 11.22 -5.41
C ILE A 571 1.09 10.78 -4.48
N VAL A 572 0.83 9.75 -3.68
CA VAL A 572 1.82 9.08 -2.84
C VAL A 572 2.06 7.67 -3.36
N GLY A 573 3.28 7.34 -3.74
CA GLY A 573 3.72 5.99 -4.11
C GLY A 573 4.44 5.27 -2.96
N ILE A 574 4.39 3.94 -2.94
CA ILE A 574 5.25 3.08 -2.09
C ILE A 574 6.12 2.22 -3.00
N TYR A 575 7.42 2.15 -2.68
CA TYR A 575 8.31 1.08 -3.12
C TYR A 575 9.00 0.45 -1.89
N ASP A 576 9.32 -0.84 -1.93
CA ASP A 576 10.17 -1.50 -0.93
C ASP A 576 11.65 -1.46 -1.35
N ALA A 577 12.57 -1.89 -0.47
CA ALA A 577 14.01 -1.62 -0.60
C ALA A 577 14.68 -2.36 -1.77
N GLU A 578 14.09 -3.49 -2.17
CA GLU A 578 14.51 -4.39 -3.24
C GLU A 578 13.84 -4.09 -4.61
N ASP A 579 12.88 -3.16 -4.66
CA ASP A 579 12.01 -2.95 -5.81
C ASP A 579 12.75 -2.41 -7.04
N ARG A 580 12.43 -2.99 -8.19
CA ARG A 580 12.88 -2.51 -9.51
C ARG A 580 11.65 -2.26 -10.41
N PRO A 581 10.94 -1.13 -10.24
CA PRO A 581 9.75 -0.79 -11.03
C PRO A 581 10.11 -0.47 -12.49
N ASP A 582 9.18 -0.72 -13.42
CA ASP A 582 9.26 -0.17 -14.78
C ASP A 582 9.39 1.37 -14.73
N PRO A 583 10.39 1.97 -15.41
CA PRO A 583 10.58 3.43 -15.50
C PRO A 583 9.32 4.25 -15.72
N GLY A 584 8.40 3.79 -16.59
CA GLY A 584 7.17 4.49 -16.94
C GLY A 584 6.02 4.28 -15.95
N GLN A 585 6.21 3.51 -14.86
CA GLN A 585 5.15 3.13 -13.92
C GLN A 585 4.44 4.36 -13.31
N ILE A 586 5.20 5.34 -12.81
CA ILE A 586 4.65 6.58 -12.24
C ILE A 586 3.86 7.36 -13.29
N ARG A 587 4.42 7.52 -14.49
CA ARG A 587 3.77 8.24 -15.60
C ARG A 587 2.43 7.59 -15.97
N ARG A 588 2.35 6.25 -15.95
CA ARG A 588 1.10 5.50 -16.19
C ARG A 588 0.10 5.67 -15.03
N ALA A 589 0.54 5.60 -13.77
CA ALA A 589 -0.32 5.82 -12.61
C ALA A 589 -0.92 7.24 -12.57
N ALA A 590 -0.10 8.27 -12.81
CA ALA A 590 -0.54 9.65 -12.92
C ALA A 590 -1.56 9.86 -14.07
N ALA A 591 -1.29 9.29 -15.25
CA ALA A 591 -2.19 9.38 -16.40
C ALA A 591 -3.55 8.67 -16.17
N ILE A 592 -3.61 7.65 -15.32
CA ILE A 592 -4.86 7.01 -14.89
C ILE A 592 -5.60 7.94 -13.91
N PHE A 593 -4.94 8.44 -12.86
CA PHE A 593 -5.57 9.34 -11.87
C PHE A 593 -6.07 10.67 -12.46
N ALA A 594 -5.44 11.18 -13.52
CA ALA A 594 -5.87 12.37 -14.25
C ALA A 594 -7.17 12.17 -15.05
N LYS A 595 -7.51 10.93 -15.41
CA LYS A 595 -8.71 10.58 -16.20
C LYS A 595 -9.81 9.90 -15.37
N ALA A 596 -9.46 9.37 -14.21
CA ALA A 596 -10.36 8.64 -13.34
C ALA A 596 -11.14 9.57 -12.38
N PRO A 597 -12.36 9.19 -11.94
CA PRO A 597 -13.11 9.96 -10.94
C PRO A 597 -12.36 10.07 -9.60
N PRO A 598 -12.71 11.07 -8.75
CA PRO A 598 -12.08 11.24 -7.44
C PRO A 598 -12.21 10.03 -6.50
N ARG A 599 -13.24 9.19 -6.70
CA ARG A 599 -13.46 7.96 -5.93
C ARG A 599 -12.41 6.86 -6.19
N LEU A 600 -11.73 6.88 -7.35
CA LEU A 600 -10.57 6.02 -7.58
C LEU A 600 -9.41 6.60 -6.78
N ALA A 601 -9.10 5.96 -5.65
CA ALA A 601 -8.18 6.50 -4.65
C ALA A 601 -6.84 5.76 -4.59
N CYS A 602 -6.79 4.51 -5.06
CA CYS A 602 -5.59 3.67 -5.05
C CYS A 602 -5.38 3.00 -6.42
N LEU A 603 -4.13 2.77 -6.79
CA LEU A 603 -3.70 2.01 -7.96
C LEU A 603 -2.58 1.03 -7.55
N GLN A 604 -2.76 -0.25 -7.82
CA GLN A 604 -1.77 -1.31 -7.60
C GLN A 604 -1.13 -1.69 -8.95
N ALA A 605 0.19 -1.61 -9.07
CA ALA A 605 0.93 -2.26 -10.16
C ALA A 605 1.17 -3.76 -9.84
N ARG A 606 1.59 -4.55 -10.83
CA ARG A 606 1.85 -5.98 -10.65
C ARG A 606 3.26 -6.23 -10.14
N LEU A 607 3.44 -7.32 -9.40
CA LEU A 607 4.72 -7.75 -8.86
C LEU A 607 5.17 -9.03 -9.59
N ALA A 608 6.40 -9.06 -10.05
CA ALA A 608 6.97 -10.09 -10.91
C ALA A 608 8.39 -10.46 -10.47
N PHE A 609 8.82 -11.69 -10.75
CA PHE A 609 10.03 -12.26 -10.13
C PHE A 609 11.10 -12.57 -11.16
N HIS A 610 12.28 -11.97 -10.98
CA HIS A 610 13.41 -12.16 -11.90
C HIS A 610 14.10 -13.51 -11.67
N ASN A 611 14.23 -13.95 -10.43
CA ASN A 611 14.99 -15.14 -10.01
C ASN A 611 14.25 -16.48 -10.20
N THR A 612 13.35 -16.57 -11.19
CA THR A 612 12.66 -17.84 -11.53
C THR A 612 13.60 -18.93 -12.04
N ALA A 613 14.88 -18.64 -12.29
CA ALA A 613 15.91 -19.62 -12.62
C ALA A 613 16.35 -20.46 -11.40
N ASP A 614 16.47 -19.83 -10.22
CA ASP A 614 17.19 -20.32 -9.02
C ASP A 614 16.76 -21.70 -8.51
N GLY A 615 15.48 -22.05 -8.66
CA GLY A 615 14.99 -23.35 -8.18
C GLY A 615 13.49 -23.54 -8.36
N TRP A 616 13.01 -24.67 -7.86
CA TRP A 616 11.58 -25.01 -7.88
C TRP A 616 10.71 -24.03 -7.09
N LEU A 617 11.16 -23.64 -5.88
CA LEU A 617 10.39 -22.77 -4.98
C LEU A 617 10.10 -21.37 -5.58
N PRO A 618 11.07 -20.64 -6.18
CA PRO A 618 10.82 -19.40 -6.91
C PRO A 618 9.89 -19.54 -8.12
N ARG A 619 9.93 -20.67 -8.85
CA ARG A 619 9.02 -20.92 -9.98
C ARG A 619 7.57 -21.04 -9.50
N CYS A 620 7.32 -21.81 -8.45
CA CYS A 620 5.99 -21.92 -7.84
C CYS A 620 5.50 -20.59 -7.26
N PHE A 621 6.38 -19.83 -6.58
CA PHE A 621 6.06 -18.49 -6.06
C PHE A 621 5.62 -17.53 -7.19
N ALA A 622 6.37 -17.49 -8.29
CA ALA A 622 6.05 -16.65 -9.44
C ALA A 622 4.74 -17.07 -10.12
N ILE A 623 4.43 -18.36 -10.20
CA ILE A 623 3.14 -18.85 -10.73
C ILE A 623 1.97 -18.35 -9.88
N GLU A 624 2.05 -18.43 -8.55
CA GLU A 624 0.99 -17.91 -7.68
C GLU A 624 0.75 -16.41 -7.88
N TYR A 625 1.83 -15.63 -7.96
CA TYR A 625 1.76 -14.19 -8.17
C TYR A 625 1.24 -13.81 -9.57
N ILE A 626 1.66 -14.52 -10.61
CA ILE A 626 1.12 -14.33 -11.96
C ILE A 626 -0.38 -14.65 -11.99
N GLN A 627 -0.82 -15.75 -11.36
CA GLN A 627 -2.24 -16.05 -11.21
C GLN A 627 -2.97 -14.94 -10.44
N TRP A 628 -2.40 -14.46 -9.34
CA TRP A 628 -2.96 -13.41 -8.52
C TRP A 628 -3.19 -12.12 -9.32
N PHE A 629 -2.14 -11.58 -9.94
CA PHE A 629 -2.18 -10.29 -10.64
C PHE A 629 -2.87 -10.31 -12.00
N HIS A 630 -2.80 -11.41 -12.77
CA HIS A 630 -3.39 -11.48 -14.12
C HIS A 630 -4.80 -12.11 -14.17
N LEU A 631 -5.21 -12.84 -13.13
CA LEU A 631 -6.52 -13.52 -13.07
C LEU A 631 -7.36 -13.12 -11.85
N VAL A 632 -6.86 -13.29 -10.63
CA VAL A 632 -7.69 -13.17 -9.41
C VAL A 632 -8.00 -11.72 -9.05
N LEU A 633 -6.99 -10.86 -8.95
CA LEU A 633 -7.13 -9.45 -8.55
C LEU A 633 -8.00 -8.64 -9.56
N PRO A 634 -7.87 -8.82 -10.89
CA PRO A 634 -8.78 -8.22 -11.86
C PRO A 634 -10.23 -8.72 -11.73
N ALA A 635 -10.44 -9.98 -11.33
CA ALA A 635 -11.77 -10.55 -11.12
C ALA A 635 -12.43 -10.01 -9.84
N MET A 636 -11.70 -9.99 -8.71
CA MET A 636 -12.16 -9.39 -7.45
C MET A 636 -12.65 -7.96 -7.67
N ARG A 637 -11.90 -7.15 -8.42
CA ARG A 637 -12.29 -5.77 -8.77
C ARG A 637 -13.60 -5.70 -9.56
N ARG A 638 -13.83 -6.63 -10.49
CA ARG A 638 -15.05 -6.69 -11.32
C ARG A 638 -16.28 -7.17 -10.54
N MET A 639 -16.06 -7.99 -9.50
CA MET A 639 -17.12 -8.44 -8.59
C MET A 639 -17.40 -7.45 -7.45
N GLY A 640 -16.69 -6.31 -7.39
CA GLY A 640 -16.86 -5.32 -6.31
C GLY A 640 -16.35 -5.80 -4.95
N PHE A 641 -15.46 -6.79 -4.92
CA PHE A 641 -14.84 -7.26 -3.68
C PHE A 641 -13.78 -6.23 -3.20
N PRO A 642 -13.60 -6.04 -1.88
CA PRO A 642 -12.49 -5.26 -1.35
C PRO A 642 -11.16 -5.78 -1.87
N ILE A 643 -10.29 -4.87 -2.31
CA ILE A 643 -8.98 -5.22 -2.88
C ILE A 643 -7.94 -5.16 -1.77
N PRO A 644 -7.42 -6.30 -1.28
CA PRO A 644 -6.22 -6.30 -0.46
C PRO A 644 -5.05 -5.78 -1.29
N LEU A 645 -4.29 -4.84 -0.75
CA LEU A 645 -3.13 -4.26 -1.42
C LEU A 645 -1.90 -5.16 -1.16
N GLY A 646 -0.93 -5.14 -2.07
CA GLY A 646 0.23 -6.05 -2.07
C GLY A 646 1.53 -5.40 -1.60
N GLY A 647 1.51 -4.65 -0.49
CA GLY A 647 2.69 -4.10 0.19
C GLY A 647 3.42 -2.94 -0.50
N THR A 648 3.56 -3.01 -1.82
CA THR A 648 4.43 -2.15 -2.61
C THR A 648 3.88 -1.89 -4.03
N SER A 649 4.54 -0.98 -4.76
CA SER A 649 4.18 -0.51 -6.11
C SER A 649 2.72 -0.01 -6.18
N LEU A 650 2.39 0.75 -5.14
CA LEU A 650 1.07 1.24 -4.79
C LEU A 650 1.03 2.77 -4.86
N PHE A 651 0.07 3.32 -5.60
CA PHE A 651 -0.10 4.77 -5.74
C PHE A 651 -1.45 5.20 -5.18
N PHE A 652 -1.46 6.17 -4.27
CA PHE A 652 -2.66 6.69 -3.61
C PHE A 652 -2.87 8.17 -3.97
N ARG A 653 -4.13 8.59 -4.16
CA ARG A 653 -4.49 10.01 -4.01
C ARG A 653 -4.28 10.36 -2.54
N ARG A 654 -3.34 11.26 -2.24
CA ARG A 654 -2.90 11.59 -0.88
C ARG A 654 -4.07 11.92 0.06
N ARG A 655 -5.03 12.73 -0.41
CA ARG A 655 -6.24 13.13 0.34
C ARG A 655 -7.14 11.96 0.77
N ALA A 656 -7.13 10.84 0.05
CA ALA A 656 -7.88 9.65 0.45
C ALA A 656 -7.10 8.86 1.53
N LEU A 657 -5.80 8.66 1.33
CA LEU A 657 -4.90 8.06 2.31
C LEU A 657 -4.94 8.79 3.67
N GLU A 658 -4.88 10.12 3.66
CA GLU A 658 -4.94 10.93 4.89
C GLU A 658 -6.30 10.86 5.60
N ARG A 659 -7.43 10.87 4.85
CA ARG A 659 -8.78 10.67 5.41
C ARG A 659 -9.00 9.33 6.10
N LEU A 660 -8.31 8.30 5.64
CA LEU A 660 -8.38 6.95 6.23
C LEU A 660 -7.49 6.78 7.47
N GLY A 661 -6.74 7.82 7.85
CA GLY A 661 -5.74 7.73 8.91
C GLY A 661 -4.47 6.99 8.49
N ALA A 662 -4.10 7.09 7.20
CA ALA A 662 -2.90 6.50 6.60
C ALA A 662 -2.75 4.98 6.86
N TRP A 663 -1.56 4.49 7.23
CA TRP A 663 -1.33 3.06 7.50
C TRP A 663 -1.48 2.75 8.99
N ASP A 664 -2.03 1.60 9.36
CA ASP A 664 -2.08 1.24 10.78
C ASP A 664 -0.73 0.70 11.26
N ALA A 665 -0.05 1.48 12.10
CA ALA A 665 1.26 1.16 12.67
C ALA A 665 1.31 -0.17 13.46
N TRP A 666 0.15 -0.76 13.75
CA TRP A 666 -0.05 -1.93 14.60
C TRP A 666 -0.57 -3.17 13.84
N ASN A 667 -0.81 -3.06 12.54
CA ASN A 667 -1.13 -4.22 11.70
C ASN A 667 0.16 -4.77 11.06
N VAL A 668 0.24 -6.10 10.89
CA VAL A 668 1.39 -6.78 10.23
C VAL A 668 1.16 -7.01 8.73
N THR A 669 -0.01 -6.60 8.22
CA THR A 669 -0.32 -6.32 6.81
C THR A 669 -1.12 -5.00 6.75
N GLU A 670 -0.42 -3.87 6.86
CA GLU A 670 -1.02 -2.52 6.82
C GLU A 670 -1.68 -2.17 5.47
N ASP A 671 -1.27 -2.92 4.44
CA ASP A 671 -1.63 -2.84 3.03
C ASP A 671 -3.00 -3.47 2.75
N ALA A 672 -3.21 -4.72 3.16
CA ALA A 672 -4.49 -5.40 3.06
C ALA A 672 -5.58 -4.70 3.89
N ASP A 673 -5.19 -4.20 5.06
CA ASP A 673 -6.00 -3.35 5.94
C ASP A 673 -6.38 -2.01 5.29
N LEU A 674 -5.42 -1.28 4.70
CA LEU A 674 -5.70 -0.04 3.98
C LEU A 674 -6.60 -0.28 2.76
N GLY A 675 -6.42 -1.38 2.04
CA GLY A 675 -7.29 -1.81 0.93
C GLY A 675 -8.74 -2.02 1.35
N LEU A 676 -8.94 -2.60 2.54
CA LEU A 676 -10.27 -2.77 3.13
C LEU A 676 -10.84 -1.45 3.69
N ARG A 677 -10.03 -0.60 4.31
CA ARG A 677 -10.46 0.74 4.77
C ARG A 677 -10.84 1.66 3.61
N LEU A 678 -10.15 1.57 2.46
CA LEU A 678 -10.55 2.21 1.20
C LEU A 678 -11.97 1.79 0.79
N ALA A 679 -12.23 0.47 0.71
CA ALA A 679 -13.54 -0.06 0.35
C ALA A 679 -14.65 0.35 1.35
N ARG A 680 -14.38 0.30 2.66
CA ARG A 680 -15.33 0.74 3.72
C ARG A 680 -15.68 2.24 3.66
N ALA A 681 -14.84 3.06 3.03
CA ALA A 681 -15.10 4.48 2.81
C ALA A 681 -15.68 4.79 1.41
N GLY A 682 -16.01 3.76 0.61
CA GLY A 682 -16.57 3.91 -0.73
C GLY A 682 -15.55 4.27 -1.81
N TYR A 683 -14.25 4.10 -1.57
CA TYR A 683 -13.21 4.30 -2.56
C TYR A 683 -12.98 3.06 -3.42
N GLU A 684 -12.62 3.29 -4.68
CA GLU A 684 -12.19 2.26 -5.62
C GLU A 684 -10.67 2.12 -5.62
N THR A 685 -10.20 0.86 -5.68
CA THR A 685 -8.82 0.51 -6.03
C THR A 685 -8.78 0.07 -7.50
N GLY A 686 -7.82 0.58 -8.25
CA GLY A 686 -7.54 0.20 -9.63
C GLY A 686 -6.22 -0.58 -9.78
N LEU A 687 -5.96 -1.01 -11.01
CA LEU A 687 -4.74 -1.71 -11.39
C LEU A 687 -3.99 -0.90 -12.45
N VAL A 688 -2.66 -0.86 -12.36
CA VAL A 688 -1.79 -0.30 -13.42
C VAL A 688 -1.32 -1.45 -14.30
N ASP A 689 -1.33 -1.26 -15.62
CA ASP A 689 -0.60 -2.13 -16.53
C ASP A 689 0.90 -1.79 -16.46
N SER A 690 1.57 -2.44 -15.51
CA SER A 690 2.96 -2.21 -15.13
C SER A 690 3.43 -3.34 -14.23
N ASP A 691 4.70 -3.68 -14.32
CA ASP A 691 5.36 -4.63 -13.43
C ASP A 691 6.44 -3.94 -12.59
N THR A 692 6.74 -4.53 -11.44
CA THR A 692 7.93 -4.30 -10.60
C THR A 692 8.66 -5.63 -10.41
N GLN A 693 9.99 -5.63 -10.51
CA GLN A 693 10.80 -6.85 -10.40
C GLN A 693 11.37 -7.05 -8.99
N GLU A 694 11.02 -8.19 -8.38
CA GLU A 694 11.38 -8.62 -7.01
C GLU A 694 12.18 -9.95 -7.02
N GLU A 695 12.83 -10.28 -5.89
CA GLU A 695 13.43 -11.59 -5.62
C GLU A 695 12.41 -12.49 -4.89
N ALA A 696 12.04 -13.63 -5.49
CA ALA A 696 11.17 -14.61 -4.84
C ALA A 696 11.97 -15.43 -3.82
N VAL A 697 11.36 -15.74 -2.68
CA VAL A 697 12.05 -16.40 -1.56
C VAL A 697 12.44 -17.84 -1.88
N SER A 698 13.74 -18.06 -2.16
CA SER A 698 14.30 -19.34 -2.57
C SER A 698 14.50 -20.38 -1.45
N ARG A 699 14.29 -20.03 -0.18
CA ARG A 699 14.51 -20.94 0.98
C ARG A 699 13.19 -21.30 1.70
N PRO A 700 12.83 -22.59 1.87
CA PRO A 700 11.55 -23.00 2.46
C PRO A 700 11.24 -22.42 3.86
N LEU A 701 12.22 -22.37 4.76
CA LEU A 701 12.02 -21.78 6.09
C LEU A 701 11.74 -20.27 6.03
N ALA A 702 12.44 -19.53 5.17
CA ALA A 702 12.19 -18.11 4.96
C ALA A 702 10.82 -17.86 4.31
N TRP A 703 10.41 -18.72 3.37
CA TRP A 703 9.07 -18.71 2.77
C TRP A 703 7.99 -18.89 3.84
N ILE A 704 8.16 -19.85 4.76
CA ILE A 704 7.22 -20.11 5.86
C ILE A 704 7.11 -18.88 6.77
N ARG A 705 8.23 -18.24 7.10
CA ARG A 705 8.23 -16.97 7.86
C ARG A 705 7.43 -15.89 7.12
N GLN A 706 7.75 -15.64 5.84
CA GLN A 706 7.08 -14.64 5.00
C GLN A 706 5.55 -14.83 4.96
N ARG A 707 5.08 -16.04 4.61
CA ARG A 707 3.65 -16.32 4.45
C ARG A 707 2.90 -16.35 5.79
N SER A 708 3.55 -16.77 6.88
CA SER A 708 2.95 -16.73 8.23
C SER A 708 2.67 -15.30 8.71
N ARG A 709 3.52 -14.33 8.34
CA ARG A 709 3.29 -12.90 8.58
C ARG A 709 2.04 -12.40 7.85
N TRP A 710 1.85 -12.76 6.58
CA TRP A 710 0.68 -12.35 5.80
C TRP A 710 -0.61 -12.99 6.34
N GLN A 711 -0.60 -14.30 6.63
CA GLN A 711 -1.74 -15.01 7.20
C GLN A 711 -2.14 -14.43 8.57
N LYS A 712 -1.16 -14.09 9.43
CA LYS A 712 -1.39 -13.40 10.70
C LYS A 712 -1.99 -12.00 10.50
N GLY A 713 -1.51 -11.26 9.50
CA GLY A 713 -2.03 -9.93 9.15
C GLY A 713 -3.46 -9.97 8.59
N TYR A 714 -3.79 -10.97 7.78
CA TYR A 714 -5.17 -11.18 7.31
C TYR A 714 -6.11 -11.49 8.48
N LEU A 715 -5.67 -12.31 9.43
CA LEU A 715 -6.41 -12.56 10.68
C LEU A 715 -6.54 -11.28 11.53
N HIS A 716 -5.46 -10.51 11.72
CA HIS A 716 -5.49 -9.22 12.43
C HIS A 716 -6.50 -8.24 11.81
N THR A 717 -6.50 -8.15 10.49
CA THR A 717 -7.40 -7.29 9.69
C THR A 717 -8.84 -7.76 9.84
N TRP A 718 -9.10 -9.07 9.69
CA TRP A 718 -10.43 -9.65 9.89
C TRP A 718 -10.98 -9.37 11.29
N MET A 719 -10.22 -9.72 12.33
CA MET A 719 -10.61 -9.53 13.73
C MET A 719 -10.84 -8.05 14.06
N THR A 720 -10.02 -7.14 13.53
CA THR A 720 -10.16 -5.69 13.76
C THR A 720 -11.45 -5.14 13.16
N HIS A 721 -11.78 -5.52 11.92
CA HIS A 721 -12.96 -4.98 11.25
C HIS A 721 -14.26 -5.69 11.62
N MET A 722 -14.21 -6.96 12.06
CA MET A 722 -15.36 -7.72 12.57
C MET A 722 -15.79 -7.32 13.99
N ARG A 723 -15.08 -6.42 14.70
CA ARG A 723 -15.54 -5.84 15.98
C ARG A 723 -16.92 -5.17 15.90
N ARG A 724 -17.38 -4.78 14.71
CA ARG A 724 -18.70 -4.15 14.46
C ARG A 724 -19.29 -4.69 13.14
N PRO A 725 -19.77 -5.95 13.08
CA PRO A 725 -20.02 -6.64 11.81
C PRO A 725 -21.22 -6.06 11.05
N VAL A 726 -22.29 -5.65 11.75
CA VAL A 726 -23.45 -4.96 11.15
C VAL A 726 -23.05 -3.63 10.51
N ARG A 727 -22.08 -2.91 11.09
CA ARG A 727 -21.53 -1.68 10.50
C ARG A 727 -20.66 -1.97 9.28
N LEU A 728 -19.83 -3.02 9.34
CA LEU A 728 -19.03 -3.48 8.20
C LEU A 728 -19.91 -3.89 7.01
N TRP A 729 -21.00 -4.64 7.25
CA TRP A 729 -22.00 -5.00 6.24
C TRP A 729 -22.64 -3.77 5.59
N ARG A 730 -23.03 -2.77 6.40
CA ARG A 730 -23.62 -1.51 5.90
C ARG A 730 -22.62 -0.63 5.12
N GLU A 731 -21.32 -0.71 5.44
CA GLU A 731 -20.26 0.05 4.76
C GLU A 731 -19.76 -0.62 3.46
N LEU A 732 -19.78 -1.95 3.37
CA LEU A 732 -19.34 -2.71 2.17
C LEU A 732 -20.49 -3.16 1.25
N GLY A 733 -21.72 -3.19 1.75
CA GLY A 733 -22.83 -3.93 1.13
C GLY A 733 -22.62 -5.45 1.17
N ALA A 734 -23.66 -6.19 0.77
CA ALA A 734 -23.65 -7.67 0.83
C ALA A 734 -22.49 -8.29 0.04
N VAL A 735 -22.28 -7.84 -1.21
CA VAL A 735 -21.25 -8.37 -2.12
C VAL A 735 -19.84 -8.06 -1.59
N GLY A 736 -19.61 -6.83 -1.11
CA GLY A 736 -18.32 -6.44 -0.55
C GLY A 736 -18.01 -7.17 0.77
N PHE A 737 -19.02 -7.38 1.62
CA PHE A 737 -18.88 -8.16 2.85
C PHE A 737 -18.58 -9.64 2.57
N LEU A 738 -19.30 -10.27 1.63
CA LEU A 738 -19.02 -11.65 1.21
C LEU A 738 -17.61 -11.78 0.61
N GLY A 739 -17.17 -10.83 -0.21
CA GLY A 739 -15.81 -10.76 -0.72
C GLY A 739 -14.74 -10.61 0.38
N PHE A 740 -15.03 -9.83 1.41
CA PHE A 740 -14.19 -9.71 2.61
C PHE A 740 -14.06 -11.05 3.37
N GLN A 741 -15.16 -11.77 3.61
CA GLN A 741 -15.08 -13.09 4.26
C GLN A 741 -14.34 -14.10 3.38
N ALA A 742 -14.67 -14.15 2.08
CA ALA A 742 -14.05 -15.07 1.11
C ALA A 742 -12.53 -14.87 0.98
N HIS A 743 -12.04 -13.62 1.07
CA HIS A 743 -10.61 -13.36 1.09
C HIS A 743 -9.99 -13.58 2.49
N PHE A 744 -10.37 -12.79 3.49
CA PHE A 744 -9.62 -12.72 4.76
C PHE A 744 -9.82 -13.96 5.65
N VAL A 745 -10.97 -14.63 5.60
CA VAL A 745 -11.15 -15.95 6.21
C VAL A 745 -10.76 -17.03 5.20
N GLY A 746 -11.43 -17.06 4.05
CA GLY A 746 -11.34 -18.18 3.10
C GLY A 746 -9.93 -18.47 2.58
N ALA A 747 -9.12 -17.44 2.30
CA ALA A 747 -7.74 -17.66 1.86
C ALA A 747 -6.83 -18.13 3.02
N ALA A 748 -7.04 -17.65 4.24
CA ALA A 748 -6.22 -18.05 5.39
C ALA A 748 -6.57 -19.48 5.88
N SER A 749 -7.86 -19.81 5.96
CA SER A 749 -8.34 -21.11 6.46
C SER A 749 -8.21 -22.25 5.46
N ALA A 750 -8.26 -22.00 4.15
CA ALA A 750 -8.06 -23.04 3.14
C ALA A 750 -6.71 -23.77 3.27
N PHE A 751 -5.65 -23.07 3.70
CA PHE A 751 -4.33 -23.68 3.95
C PHE A 751 -4.30 -24.59 5.19
N LEU A 752 -5.20 -24.38 6.17
CA LEU A 752 -5.36 -25.24 7.34
C LEU A 752 -6.19 -26.49 7.02
N GLY A 753 -7.19 -26.36 6.15
CA GLY A 753 -7.99 -27.50 5.66
C GLY A 753 -7.25 -28.40 4.66
N GLN A 754 -6.27 -27.86 3.92
CA GLN A 754 -5.57 -28.56 2.84
C GLN A 754 -5.02 -29.96 3.17
N PRO A 755 -4.38 -30.24 4.33
CA PRO A 755 -3.94 -31.59 4.68
C PRO A 755 -5.08 -32.58 4.78
N LEU A 756 -6.21 -32.17 5.36
CA LEU A 756 -7.44 -32.96 5.52
C LEU A 756 -8.12 -33.26 4.16
N LEU A 757 -7.87 -32.40 3.17
CA LEU A 757 -8.37 -32.53 1.80
C LEU A 757 -7.40 -33.35 0.91
N TRP A 758 -6.10 -33.39 1.21
CA TRP A 758 -5.15 -34.27 0.53
C TRP A 758 -5.11 -35.68 1.12
N SER A 759 -5.35 -35.87 2.41
CA SER A 759 -5.55 -37.21 2.98
C SER A 759 -6.71 -37.92 2.29
N ALA A 760 -7.79 -37.20 1.91
CA ALA A 760 -8.88 -37.75 1.11
C ALA A 760 -8.48 -38.24 -0.30
N TRP A 761 -7.34 -37.80 -0.86
CA TRP A 761 -6.81 -38.33 -2.14
C TRP A 761 -6.11 -39.68 -1.95
N PHE A 762 -5.36 -39.86 -0.86
CA PHE A 762 -4.58 -41.08 -0.61
C PHE A 762 -5.37 -42.15 0.16
N PHE A 763 -6.31 -41.74 1.00
CA PHE A 763 -7.11 -42.59 1.88
C PHE A 763 -8.59 -42.63 1.45
N TRP A 764 -8.86 -42.58 0.14
CA TRP A 764 -10.21 -42.52 -0.43
C TRP A 764 -11.18 -43.56 0.16
N GLY A 765 -10.74 -44.83 0.28
CA GLY A 765 -11.55 -45.91 0.88
C GLY A 765 -11.87 -45.65 2.35
N PHE A 766 -10.87 -45.28 3.16
CA PHE A 766 -11.04 -44.96 4.58
C PHE A 766 -11.99 -43.76 4.79
N TYR A 767 -11.94 -42.74 3.93
CA TYR A 767 -12.94 -41.66 3.96
C TYR A 767 -14.32 -42.14 3.49
N ALA A 768 -14.42 -42.97 2.45
CA ALA A 768 -15.71 -43.48 1.97
C ALA A 768 -16.43 -44.36 3.02
N GLU A 769 -15.67 -45.17 3.77
CA GLU A 769 -16.14 -45.98 4.91
C GLU A 769 -16.46 -45.09 6.12
N GLY A 770 -15.54 -44.21 6.51
CA GLY A 770 -15.74 -43.26 7.62
C GLY A 770 -16.95 -42.35 7.41
N PHE A 771 -17.22 -41.94 6.16
CA PHE A 771 -18.43 -41.18 5.84
C PHE A 771 -19.72 -41.99 5.97
N GLN A 772 -19.72 -43.33 5.83
CA GLN A 772 -20.92 -44.12 6.20
C GLN A 772 -21.25 -43.95 7.69
N ALA A 773 -20.23 -43.90 8.55
CA ALA A 773 -20.39 -43.69 9.98
C ALA A 773 -20.89 -42.27 10.36
N THR A 774 -20.74 -41.28 9.46
CA THR A 774 -21.34 -39.94 9.65
C THR A 774 -22.84 -39.87 9.36
N GLY A 775 -23.43 -40.92 8.78
CA GLY A 775 -24.84 -40.93 8.36
C GLY A 775 -25.17 -40.01 7.17
N LEU A 776 -24.18 -39.39 6.53
CA LEU A 776 -24.38 -38.57 5.33
C LEU A 776 -24.77 -39.44 4.12
N PRO A 777 -25.69 -39.00 3.24
CA PRO A 777 -26.07 -39.77 2.06
C PRO A 777 -24.88 -40.04 1.12
N PRO A 778 -24.68 -41.28 0.60
CA PRO A 778 -23.58 -41.62 -0.32
C PRO A 778 -23.44 -40.69 -1.52
N GLY A 779 -24.56 -40.27 -2.13
CA GLY A 779 -24.55 -39.30 -3.24
C GLY A 779 -24.06 -37.90 -2.85
N LEU A 780 -24.30 -37.47 -1.61
CA LEU A 780 -23.74 -36.22 -1.08
C LEU A 780 -22.22 -36.37 -0.92
N ILE A 781 -21.74 -37.45 -0.30
CA ILE A 781 -20.31 -37.72 -0.09
C ILE A 781 -19.54 -37.71 -1.41
N VAL A 782 -20.08 -38.36 -2.45
CA VAL A 782 -19.50 -38.33 -3.81
C VAL A 782 -19.50 -36.91 -4.39
N ALA A 783 -20.58 -36.14 -4.24
CA ALA A 783 -20.63 -34.75 -4.72
C ALA A 783 -19.65 -33.83 -4.00
N LEU A 784 -19.47 -34.00 -2.68
CA LEU A 784 -18.53 -33.26 -1.85
C LEU A 784 -17.07 -33.54 -2.26
N LEU A 785 -16.72 -34.80 -2.50
CA LEU A 785 -15.40 -35.21 -3.00
C LEU A 785 -15.17 -34.75 -4.45
N ALA A 786 -16.18 -34.86 -5.33
CA ALA A 786 -16.10 -34.35 -6.70
C ALA A 786 -15.87 -32.82 -6.74
N ALA A 787 -16.55 -32.06 -5.87
CA ALA A 787 -16.36 -30.62 -5.74
C ALA A 787 -14.92 -30.25 -5.35
N LEU A 788 -14.27 -31.04 -4.48
CA LEU A 788 -12.86 -30.88 -4.12
C LEU A 788 -11.93 -31.10 -5.32
N HIS A 789 -12.09 -32.18 -6.08
CA HIS A 789 -11.25 -32.45 -7.26
C HIS A 789 -11.47 -31.44 -8.39
N LEU A 790 -12.72 -31.06 -8.68
CA LEU A 790 -13.07 -29.98 -9.60
C LEU A 790 -12.45 -28.65 -9.13
N GLY A 791 -12.43 -28.41 -7.82
CA GLY A 791 -11.77 -27.29 -7.20
C GLY A 791 -10.27 -27.24 -7.47
N GLN A 792 -9.58 -28.36 -7.28
CA GLN A 792 -8.16 -28.49 -7.60
C GLN A 792 -7.88 -28.25 -9.10
N LEU A 793 -8.72 -28.79 -9.98
CA LEU A 793 -8.62 -28.54 -11.42
C LEU A 793 -8.84 -27.05 -11.77
N ALA A 794 -9.79 -26.38 -11.11
CA ALA A 794 -9.98 -24.93 -11.25
C ALA A 794 -8.80 -24.10 -10.71
N MET A 795 -8.09 -24.58 -9.69
CA MET A 795 -6.83 -23.95 -9.24
C MET A 795 -5.73 -24.05 -10.30
N LEU A 796 -5.53 -25.23 -10.88
CA LEU A 796 -4.51 -25.46 -11.92
C LEU A 796 -4.84 -24.75 -13.24
N ALA A 797 -6.10 -24.83 -13.70
CA ALA A 797 -6.57 -24.07 -14.86
C ALA A 797 -6.46 -22.56 -14.65
N GLY A 798 -6.70 -22.09 -13.42
CA GLY A 798 -6.46 -20.70 -13.01
C GLY A 798 -5.00 -20.29 -13.18
N ALA A 799 -4.06 -21.10 -12.68
CA ALA A 799 -2.63 -20.86 -12.83
C ALA A 799 -2.21 -20.80 -14.31
N LEU A 800 -2.64 -21.76 -15.13
CA LEU A 800 -2.35 -21.81 -16.57
C LEU A 800 -2.94 -20.60 -17.34
N GLU A 801 -4.18 -20.18 -17.05
CA GLU A 801 -4.77 -18.96 -17.63
C GLU A 801 -4.01 -17.69 -17.18
N GLY A 802 -3.54 -17.64 -15.93
CA GLY A 802 -2.66 -16.58 -15.44
C GLY A 802 -1.36 -16.50 -16.25
N LEU A 803 -0.65 -17.62 -16.37
CA LEU A 803 0.58 -17.73 -17.17
C LEU A 803 0.34 -17.34 -18.64
N ARG A 804 -0.76 -17.79 -19.24
CA ARG A 804 -1.16 -17.42 -20.61
C ARG A 804 -1.39 -15.92 -20.75
N ARG A 805 -2.01 -15.26 -19.77
CA ARG A 805 -2.21 -13.79 -19.74
C ARG A 805 -0.94 -12.99 -19.50
N ALA A 806 0.04 -13.55 -18.80
CA ALA A 806 1.37 -12.95 -18.61
C ALA A 806 2.36 -13.27 -19.76
N GLY A 807 2.00 -14.16 -20.70
CA GLY A 807 2.92 -14.67 -21.71
C GLY A 807 4.00 -15.62 -21.17
N ARG A 808 3.87 -16.08 -19.92
CA ARG A 808 4.84 -16.92 -19.19
C ARG A 808 4.53 -18.42 -19.25
N LEU A 809 4.20 -18.93 -20.43
CA LEU A 809 3.93 -20.36 -20.62
C LEU A 809 5.18 -21.25 -20.51
N ASP A 810 6.38 -20.66 -20.42
CA ASP A 810 7.61 -21.33 -19.97
C ASP A 810 7.50 -21.94 -18.57
N LEU A 811 6.62 -21.39 -17.72
CA LEU A 811 6.35 -21.93 -16.38
C LEU A 811 5.24 -22.99 -16.35
N ALA A 812 4.60 -23.32 -17.48
CA ALA A 812 3.38 -24.12 -17.51
C ALA A 812 3.54 -25.55 -16.94
N TRP A 813 4.66 -26.22 -17.18
CA TRP A 813 4.92 -27.55 -16.61
C TRP A 813 4.92 -27.55 -15.07
N TRP A 814 5.45 -26.47 -14.49
CA TRP A 814 5.59 -26.34 -13.05
C TRP A 814 4.26 -26.14 -12.31
N THR A 815 3.16 -25.78 -12.99
CA THR A 815 1.84 -25.69 -12.34
C THR A 815 1.40 -27.05 -11.79
N LEU A 816 1.78 -28.15 -12.44
CA LEU A 816 1.51 -29.51 -11.98
C LEU A 816 2.20 -29.84 -10.64
N THR A 817 3.23 -29.08 -10.26
CA THR A 817 3.98 -29.29 -9.02
C THR A 817 3.47 -28.46 -7.83
N LEU A 818 2.50 -27.56 -8.04
CA LEU A 818 1.91 -26.73 -6.98
C LEU A 818 1.32 -27.53 -5.79
N PRO A 819 0.70 -28.72 -5.97
CA PRO A 819 0.26 -29.56 -4.85
C PRO A 819 1.36 -29.92 -3.85
N PHE A 820 2.62 -30.03 -4.29
CA PHE A 820 3.76 -30.32 -3.42
C PHE A 820 4.37 -29.06 -2.76
N TYR A 821 4.01 -27.87 -3.25
CA TYR A 821 4.45 -26.58 -2.72
C TYR A 821 3.54 -26.07 -1.59
N TRP A 822 2.23 -26.29 -1.70
CA TRP A 822 1.26 -25.83 -0.70
C TRP A 822 1.37 -26.42 0.73
N PRO A 823 1.98 -27.60 1.02
CA PRO A 823 2.19 -28.04 2.40
C PRO A 823 2.97 -27.02 3.25
N LEU A 824 3.84 -26.22 2.62
CA LEU A 824 4.52 -25.10 3.26
C LEU A 824 3.51 -24.04 3.77
N ALA A 825 2.41 -23.83 3.03
CA ALA A 825 1.36 -22.88 3.37
C ALA A 825 0.52 -23.33 4.58
N THR A 826 0.33 -24.64 4.77
CA THR A 826 -0.21 -25.20 6.01
C THR A 826 0.70 -24.90 7.19
N LEU A 827 2.01 -25.18 7.06
CA LEU A 827 2.99 -24.93 8.12
C LEU A 827 3.06 -23.45 8.49
N SER A 828 2.99 -22.55 7.50
CA SER A 828 2.94 -21.11 7.74
C SER A 828 1.61 -20.68 8.39
N ALA A 829 0.49 -21.30 8.04
CA ALA A 829 -0.81 -21.02 8.65
C ALA A 829 -0.84 -21.44 10.13
N ILE A 830 -0.35 -22.63 10.46
CA ILE A 830 -0.20 -23.11 11.85
C ILE A 830 0.68 -22.15 12.66
N LYS A 831 1.85 -21.77 12.11
CA LYS A 831 2.73 -20.76 12.70
C LYS A 831 2.02 -19.41 12.92
N SER A 832 1.18 -18.98 11.97
CA SER A 832 0.45 -17.71 12.07
C SER A 832 -0.56 -17.69 13.21
N LEU A 833 -1.26 -18.81 13.46
CA LEU A 833 -2.18 -18.96 14.59
C LEU A 833 -1.45 -18.94 15.94
N ILE A 834 -0.36 -19.71 16.04
CA ILE A 834 0.46 -19.75 17.26
C ILE A 834 0.99 -18.35 17.59
N GLU A 835 1.50 -17.62 16.59
CA GLU A 835 1.97 -16.25 16.79
C GLU A 835 0.85 -15.25 17.11
N ALA A 836 -0.35 -15.37 16.53
CA ALA A 836 -1.46 -14.48 16.86
C ALA A 836 -1.82 -14.49 18.36
N VAL A 837 -1.60 -15.61 19.06
CA VAL A 837 -1.80 -15.73 20.51
C VAL A 837 -0.52 -15.41 21.30
N ALA A 838 0.61 -16.00 20.91
CA ALA A 838 1.86 -15.92 21.66
C ALA A 838 2.56 -14.55 21.51
N ALA A 839 2.53 -13.98 20.31
CA ALA A 839 3.26 -12.76 19.94
C ALA A 839 2.56 -12.02 18.77
N PRO A 840 1.32 -11.50 18.95
CA PRO A 840 0.55 -10.89 17.87
C PRO A 840 1.31 -9.77 17.16
N MET A 841 1.95 -8.90 17.95
CA MET A 841 2.72 -7.75 17.47
C MET A 841 4.11 -8.08 16.89
N TRP A 842 4.53 -9.35 16.89
CA TRP A 842 5.85 -9.73 16.39
C TRP A 842 5.91 -9.68 14.85
N TRP A 843 7.00 -9.12 14.33
CA TRP A 843 7.27 -9.05 12.90
C TRP A 843 8.46 -9.96 12.55
N ASP A 844 8.16 -11.16 12.05
CA ASP A 844 9.16 -12.09 11.55
C ASP A 844 9.65 -11.63 10.18
N LYS A 845 10.78 -10.90 10.17
CA LYS A 845 11.36 -10.31 8.95
C LYS A 845 12.06 -11.40 8.12
N THR A 846 11.80 -11.41 6.82
CA THR A 846 12.60 -12.17 5.87
C THR A 846 13.84 -11.41 5.45
N GLU A 847 14.98 -12.11 5.44
CA GLU A 847 16.21 -11.64 4.80
C GLU A 847 16.08 -11.88 3.28
N HIS A 848 16.33 -10.84 2.48
CA HIS A 848 16.42 -10.91 1.01
C HIS A 848 17.89 -10.64 0.59
N GLY A 849 18.27 -10.90 -0.66
CA GLY A 849 19.67 -10.84 -1.09
C GLY A 849 20.49 -12.09 -0.74
N ALA A 850 19.84 -13.25 -0.64
CA ALA A 850 20.52 -14.54 -0.48
C ALA A 850 20.81 -15.24 -1.84
N GLY A 851 20.25 -14.73 -2.94
CA GLY A 851 20.63 -15.08 -4.30
C GLY A 851 21.99 -14.48 -4.73
N LEU A 852 22.54 -15.01 -5.82
CA LEU A 852 23.78 -14.51 -6.43
C LEU A 852 23.59 -13.09 -7.01
N PRO A 853 24.63 -12.25 -7.06
CA PRO A 853 24.55 -10.94 -7.70
C PRO A 853 24.23 -11.10 -9.20
N VAL A 854 23.00 -10.74 -9.57
CA VAL A 854 22.52 -10.82 -10.95
C VAL A 854 23.29 -9.81 -11.80
N THR A 855 24.12 -10.31 -12.73
CA THR A 855 24.76 -9.48 -13.75
C THR A 855 23.70 -8.82 -14.62
N PRO A 856 23.85 -7.52 -14.97
CA PRO A 856 22.84 -6.82 -15.77
C PRO A 856 22.74 -7.46 -17.16
N SER A 857 21.59 -8.07 -17.46
CA SER A 857 21.30 -8.63 -18.78
C SER A 857 21.38 -7.54 -19.85
N SER A 858 22.44 -7.58 -20.67
CA SER A 858 22.66 -6.68 -21.81
C SER A 858 21.64 -6.86 -22.95
N SER A 859 20.77 -7.86 -22.87
CA SER A 859 19.67 -8.08 -23.81
C SER A 859 18.41 -7.30 -23.40
N PRO A 860 17.97 -6.28 -24.17
CA PRO A 860 16.68 -5.65 -23.94
C PRO A 860 15.53 -6.64 -24.22
N PRO A 861 14.37 -6.52 -23.54
CA PRO A 861 13.26 -7.45 -23.71
C PRO A 861 12.77 -7.46 -25.16
N ARG A 862 12.85 -8.64 -25.79
CA ARG A 862 12.55 -8.86 -27.21
C ARG A 862 11.06 -8.63 -27.47
N ARG A 863 10.67 -7.38 -27.78
CA ARG A 863 9.28 -6.99 -28.10
C ARG A 863 8.72 -7.92 -29.18
N SER A 864 7.78 -8.77 -28.79
CA SER A 864 7.15 -9.79 -29.64
C SER A 864 6.15 -9.18 -30.64
N ARG A 865 6.67 -8.39 -31.60
CA ARG A 865 5.92 -7.90 -32.77
C ARG A 865 5.55 -9.05 -33.73
N ARG A 866 4.70 -9.98 -33.29
CA ARG A 866 3.89 -10.82 -34.18
C ARG A 866 2.68 -10.03 -34.66
N SER A 867 2.93 -8.98 -35.44
CA SER A 867 1.89 -8.28 -36.19
C SER A 867 1.39 -9.21 -37.30
N TRP A 868 0.18 -9.73 -37.15
CA TRP A 868 -0.46 -10.53 -38.19
C TRP A 868 -0.84 -9.65 -39.38
N GLY A 869 -0.51 -10.12 -40.59
CA GLY A 869 -1.25 -9.79 -41.82
C GLY A 869 -1.30 -8.33 -42.28
N ALA A 870 -0.16 -7.75 -42.69
CA ALA A 870 -0.14 -6.61 -43.62
C ALA A 870 0.86 -6.86 -44.76
N ARG A 871 0.36 -7.13 -45.98
CA ARG A 871 1.22 -7.35 -47.15
C ARG A 871 1.87 -6.02 -47.56
N ARG A 872 3.22 -5.97 -47.61
CA ARG A 872 3.93 -4.89 -48.31
C ARG A 872 3.82 -5.10 -49.83
N PRO A 873 3.63 -4.04 -50.65
CA PRO A 873 3.83 -4.15 -52.09
C PRO A 873 5.31 -4.44 -52.39
N ARG A 874 5.57 -5.19 -53.47
CA ARG A 874 6.94 -5.33 -54.01
C ARG A 874 7.40 -3.97 -54.55
N ARG A 875 8.67 -3.61 -54.30
CA ARG A 875 9.35 -2.64 -55.15
C ARG A 875 9.67 -3.32 -56.48
N VAL A 876 9.40 -2.65 -57.59
CA VAL A 876 10.09 -2.93 -58.86
C VAL A 876 11.53 -2.45 -58.70
N ALA A 877 12.48 -3.19 -59.27
CA ALA A 877 13.86 -2.74 -59.42
C ALA A 877 14.10 -2.53 -60.91
N GLU A 878 14.42 -1.30 -61.30
CA GLU A 878 14.95 -1.01 -62.63
C GLU A 878 16.41 -1.47 -62.66
N ALA A 879 16.75 -2.34 -63.60
CA ALA A 879 18.13 -2.73 -63.89
C ALA A 879 18.58 -1.97 -65.14
N ALA A 880 19.71 -1.27 -65.05
CA ALA A 880 20.21 -0.45 -66.15
C ALA A 880 21.06 -1.29 -67.13
N GLY A 881 20.63 -1.32 -68.39
CA GLY A 881 21.46 -1.46 -69.59
C GLY A 881 22.36 -2.69 -69.73
N ARG A 882 21.89 -3.69 -70.49
CA ARG A 882 22.30 -3.87 -71.90
C ARG A 882 21.29 -4.72 -72.66
#